data_AF-A0A822XDF8-F1
#
_entry.id   AF-A0A822XDF8-F1
#
_cell.length_a   1.000
_cell.length_b   1.000
_cell.length_c   1.000
_cell.angle_alpha   90.00
_cell.angle_beta   90.00
_cell.angle_gamma   90.00
#
_symmetry.space_group_name_H-M   'P 1'
#
loop_
_entity.id
_entity.type
_entity.pdbx_description
1 polymer ?
#
loop_
_entity_poly.entity_id
_entity_poly.type
_entity_poly.pdbx_seq_one_letter_code
_entity_poly.pdbx_strand_id
1 'polypeptide(L)'
;MRDFSIIADRMISHSNRVHAAVIIITALMIPGFLSSLTPIDIEAYNMDSPELQANDVMREEFSGAGNIWGFGIFVRSMEDVGNSPSEISMVEPFPGISQGMEEPTGGILNLSILREADTKAEILKNHDVSRYYLNFSSDISGIPLKGVLDLPNEFRVFMDNRSLVTRDRINPFSLQWETAPTNWTDCGELDCLSFDDPLLTQAHIDLAAHRMANHTRGSFLRYLSVDRTFEPDPTSPVVGPYGGILNEDGTIEAEEWGPGRWTASSVWMILNLDRQNMVDNGWTFAWIDARPEFGFEREGLSFKTDPIQYTMDQCEVENQQGLDPCSVEWLYLAIEEELRSTDEEVVTVLLGEGPNVEINRELLSSSFLVGVMGLVVVFLLWMSLRRVSDVIIVGAGLSLSLLWMQGSIGWIWIAGERFGFQIIARSQFSNLLPILVLALGIDDSLHALHRYKEERRNGATLEQSAHISISKVGRAIMLTSFTTIVAFLANLSSDIAALRSFGIEAGLGVLSAFLLTGLWVPLLRLDYDLAIKRRDRLEDERSDVLHLVPGHWLSSTTFTSYSKAPFVGLLTVLLTVLALGPMFSLEGDFQIDDFLDPDSDFAKGVNLASERFGDGEPGYILVEGDIANPLVIEAIEELRLNINSHGEGDPDQISRTPTGQAELIALDHIVLGTKAAMAWNITPYEEKGWNPSLPDGGVGCNTSFVYNPFEGKSVRLPDLDDRECLVFIYGYVLNYGVPASGGYPEIPAPLVTEFIQTEDEL
;
A
#
# COMPACT_ATOMS: atom_id res chain seq x y z
N MET A 1 34.40 31.59 9.27
CA MET A 1 34.34 32.41 10.51
C MET A 1 35.54 32.06 11.38
N ARG A 2 36.58 32.91 11.46
CA ARG A 2 37.85 32.55 12.14
C ARG A 2 37.82 32.85 13.65
N ASP A 3 36.87 33.66 14.12
CA ASP A 3 36.74 34.04 15.52
C ASP A 3 35.26 34.09 15.96
N PHE A 4 34.87 33.17 16.83
CA PHE A 4 33.52 33.09 17.42
C PHE A 4 33.36 34.05 18.61
N SER A 5 34.43 34.73 19.04
CA SER A 5 34.39 35.77 20.08
C SER A 5 33.44 36.91 19.70
N ILE A 6 33.46 37.34 18.44
CA ILE A 6 32.58 38.41 17.94
C ILE A 6 31.10 38.04 18.09
N ILE A 7 30.76 36.76 17.86
CA ILE A 7 29.40 36.26 18.04
C ILE A 7 29.04 36.29 19.53
N ALA A 8 29.93 35.79 20.39
CA ALA A 8 29.73 35.82 21.84
C ALA A 8 29.56 37.25 22.38
N ASP A 9 30.45 38.18 22.01
CA ASP A 9 30.39 39.59 22.38
C ASP A 9 29.07 40.23 21.96
N ARG A 10 28.64 39.98 20.71
CA ARG A 10 27.40 40.56 20.18
C ARG A 10 26.16 39.97 20.85
N MET A 11 26.14 38.66 21.08
CA MET A 11 25.03 37.98 21.75
C MET A 11 24.88 38.43 23.21
N ILE A 12 25.99 38.52 23.95
CA ILE A 12 25.98 38.93 25.36
C ILE A 12 25.61 40.40 25.51
N SER A 13 26.23 41.29 24.72
CA SER A 13 25.94 42.73 24.77
C SER A 13 24.50 43.09 24.38
N HIS A 14 23.83 42.24 23.59
CA HIS A 14 22.48 42.46 23.10
C HIS A 14 21.53 41.33 23.48
N SER A 15 21.69 40.71 24.66
CA SER A 15 20.93 39.52 25.06
C SER A 15 19.41 39.71 24.93
N ASN A 16 18.88 40.85 25.39
CA ASN A 16 17.46 41.22 25.22
C ASN A 16 16.98 41.19 23.77
N ARG A 17 17.80 41.61 22.81
CA ARG A 17 17.44 41.57 21.38
C ARG A 17 17.48 40.15 20.83
N VAL A 18 18.41 39.32 21.32
CA VAL A 18 18.48 37.90 20.94
C VAL A 18 17.25 37.15 21.48
N HIS A 19 16.87 37.36 22.74
CA HIS A 19 15.64 36.78 23.30
C HIS A 19 14.39 37.23 22.53
N ALA A 20 14.28 38.53 22.23
CA ALA A 20 13.19 39.04 21.39
C ALA A 20 13.18 38.40 19.99
N ALA A 21 14.35 38.24 19.35
CA ALA A 21 14.44 37.58 18.05
C ALA A 21 13.98 36.12 18.13
N VAL A 22 14.41 35.35 19.14
CA VAL A 22 13.97 33.97 19.32
C VAL A 22 12.46 33.90 19.54
N ILE A 23 11.87 34.77 20.35
CA ILE A 23 10.41 34.81 20.57
C ILE A 23 9.67 35.16 19.27
N ILE A 24 10.14 36.15 18.51
CA ILE A 24 9.52 36.55 17.24
C ILE A 24 9.59 35.41 16.21
N ILE A 25 10.77 34.80 16.03
CA ILE A 25 10.93 33.69 15.10
C ILE A 25 10.08 32.50 15.54
N THR A 26 10.05 32.17 16.84
CA THR A 26 9.16 31.13 17.38
C THR A 26 7.69 31.41 17.04
N ALA A 27 7.22 32.65 17.21
CA ALA A 27 5.86 33.02 16.86
C ALA A 27 5.58 32.86 15.35
N LEU A 28 6.56 33.19 14.50
CA LEU A 28 6.49 32.97 13.05
C LEU A 28 6.52 31.49 12.67
N MET A 29 7.07 30.62 13.51
CA MET A 29 7.10 29.17 13.26
C MET A 29 5.79 28.45 13.61
N ILE A 30 4.88 29.08 14.38
CA ILE A 30 3.62 28.44 14.81
C ILE A 30 2.71 28.04 13.64
N PRO A 31 2.46 28.87 12.61
CA PRO A 31 1.64 28.46 11.47
C PRO A 31 2.23 27.27 10.71
N GLY A 32 3.55 27.28 10.49
CA GLY A 32 4.25 26.14 9.89
C GLY A 32 4.15 24.89 10.78
N PHE A 33 4.30 25.03 12.10
CA PHE A 33 4.18 23.90 13.03
C PHE A 33 2.81 23.23 12.90
N LEU A 34 1.72 24.01 12.87
CA LEU A 34 0.38 23.48 12.69
C LEU A 34 0.21 22.76 11.35
N SER A 35 0.82 23.29 10.29
CA SER A 35 0.77 22.68 8.95
C SER A 35 1.63 21.41 8.85
N SER A 36 2.65 21.26 9.71
CA SER A 36 3.50 20.05 9.74
C SER A 36 2.88 18.86 10.47
N LEU A 37 1.69 19.03 11.08
CA LEU A 37 0.98 17.96 11.78
C LEU A 37 0.12 17.11 10.84
N THR A 38 0.42 17.13 9.54
CA THR A 38 -0.22 16.24 8.58
C THR A 38 0.08 14.77 8.89
N PRO A 39 -0.86 13.86 8.56
CA PRO A 39 -0.65 12.43 8.66
C PRO A 39 0.50 11.93 7.79
N ILE A 40 0.88 10.68 8.00
CA ILE A 40 1.92 10.01 7.21
C ILE A 40 1.28 9.31 6.03
N ASP A 41 2.03 9.27 4.93
CA ASP A 41 1.64 8.73 3.63
C ASP A 41 2.68 7.69 3.19
N ILE A 42 2.25 6.46 2.90
CA ILE A 42 3.15 5.36 2.50
C ILE A 42 3.67 5.53 1.07
N GLU A 43 2.96 6.25 0.25
CA GLU A 43 3.33 6.61 -1.12
C GLU A 43 4.62 7.45 -1.15
N ALA A 44 5.00 8.08 -0.04
CA ALA A 44 6.29 8.77 0.12
C ALA A 44 7.51 7.85 -0.07
N TYR A 45 7.34 6.53 0.03
CA TYR A 45 8.40 5.52 -0.09
C TYR A 45 8.63 5.05 -1.53
N ASN A 46 7.73 5.39 -2.45
CA ASN A 46 7.87 5.02 -3.84
C ASN A 46 9.20 5.52 -4.41
N MET A 47 9.86 4.64 -5.17
CA MET A 47 11.06 4.98 -5.91
C MET A 47 10.69 5.71 -7.19
N ASP A 48 11.51 6.66 -7.62
CA ASP A 48 11.39 7.22 -8.96
C ASP A 48 11.79 6.14 -9.99
N SER A 49 10.82 5.36 -10.51
CA SER A 49 11.05 4.30 -11.50
C SER A 49 10.11 4.42 -12.71
N PRO A 50 10.54 4.01 -13.92
CA PRO A 50 9.67 4.02 -15.10
C PRO A 50 8.40 3.16 -14.93
N GLU A 51 8.48 2.08 -14.17
CA GLU A 51 7.37 1.16 -13.89
C GLU A 51 6.31 1.82 -12.99
N LEU A 52 6.75 2.52 -11.94
CA LEU A 52 5.85 3.30 -11.09
C LEU A 52 5.29 4.52 -11.83
N GLN A 53 6.10 5.17 -12.66
CA GLN A 53 5.60 6.24 -13.52
C GLN A 53 4.52 5.74 -14.49
N ALA A 54 4.69 4.55 -15.07
CA ALA A 54 3.67 3.94 -15.92
C ALA A 54 2.38 3.66 -15.14
N ASN A 55 2.49 3.16 -13.90
CA ASN A 55 1.35 3.00 -13.00
C ASN A 55 0.66 4.33 -12.72
N ASP A 56 1.42 5.37 -12.37
CA ASP A 56 0.89 6.71 -12.05
C ASP A 56 0.16 7.30 -13.26
N VAL A 57 0.74 7.24 -14.46
CA VAL A 57 0.08 7.70 -15.69
C VAL A 57 -1.21 6.91 -15.96
N MET A 58 -1.19 5.58 -15.82
CA MET A 58 -2.40 4.78 -15.99
C MET A 58 -3.46 5.09 -14.94
N ARG A 59 -3.07 5.41 -13.70
CA ARG A 59 -4.00 5.78 -12.65
C ARG A 59 -4.55 7.19 -12.83
N GLU A 60 -3.74 8.15 -13.26
CA GLU A 60 -4.11 9.58 -13.28
C GLU A 60 -4.70 10.04 -14.62
N GLU A 61 -4.22 9.49 -15.73
CA GLU A 61 -4.57 9.99 -17.06
C GLU A 61 -5.64 9.13 -17.76
N PHE A 62 -5.80 7.86 -17.39
CA PHE A 62 -6.78 6.98 -18.05
C PHE A 62 -8.18 7.18 -17.45
N SER A 63 -9.08 7.71 -18.27
CA SER A 63 -10.48 8.04 -17.92
C SER A 63 -11.30 6.79 -17.69
N GLY A 64 -11.24 6.28 -16.47
CA GLY A 64 -11.97 5.10 -16.06
C GLY A 64 -11.36 4.40 -14.86
N ALA A 65 -10.10 4.76 -14.50
CA ALA A 65 -9.17 3.97 -13.69
C ALA A 65 -9.93 3.22 -12.58
N GLY A 66 -10.37 2.00 -12.88
CA GLY A 66 -11.24 1.24 -12.01
C GLY A 66 -10.48 0.94 -10.74
N ASN A 67 -11.08 1.20 -9.58
CA ASN A 67 -10.46 0.74 -8.34
C ASN A 67 -11.06 -0.62 -7.96
N ILE A 68 -10.20 -1.64 -7.92
CA ILE A 68 -10.59 -3.01 -7.64
C ILE A 68 -10.30 -3.32 -6.17
N TRP A 69 -11.35 -3.68 -5.43
CA TRP A 69 -11.25 -3.95 -4.00
C TRP A 69 -11.42 -5.43 -3.74
N GLY A 70 -10.46 -6.06 -3.06
CA GLY A 70 -10.48 -7.49 -2.77
C GLY A 70 -10.80 -7.78 -1.30
N PHE A 71 -11.92 -8.47 -1.06
CA PHE A 71 -12.23 -9.09 0.22
C PHE A 71 -11.91 -10.58 0.15
N GLY A 72 -11.02 -11.04 1.02
CA GLY A 72 -10.81 -12.46 1.24
C GLY A 72 -11.89 -13.01 2.16
N ILE A 73 -12.55 -14.09 1.73
CA ILE A 73 -13.48 -14.84 2.55
C ILE A 73 -12.78 -16.13 2.96
N PHE A 74 -12.55 -16.28 4.27
CA PHE A 74 -11.79 -17.37 4.85
C PHE A 74 -12.70 -18.25 5.69
N VAL A 75 -12.56 -19.56 5.58
CA VAL A 75 -13.26 -20.48 6.49
C VAL A 75 -12.83 -20.21 7.93
N ARG A 76 -13.82 -20.05 8.81
CA ARG A 76 -13.61 -19.79 10.23
C ARG A 76 -13.31 -21.08 10.99
N SER A 77 -12.55 -20.98 12.07
CA SER A 77 -12.31 -22.11 12.94
C SER A 77 -13.58 -22.57 13.65
N MET A 78 -13.76 -23.90 13.69
CA MET A 78 -14.96 -24.55 14.24
C MET A 78 -15.19 -24.25 15.72
N GLU A 79 -14.13 -23.93 16.48
CA GLU A 79 -14.23 -23.55 17.89
C GLU A 79 -14.86 -22.15 18.08
N ASP A 80 -14.77 -21.30 17.07
CA ASP A 80 -15.22 -19.90 17.09
C ASP A 80 -16.54 -19.65 16.37
N VAL A 81 -17.09 -20.66 15.69
CA VAL A 81 -18.39 -20.56 15.01
C VAL A 81 -19.49 -20.16 16.02
N GLY A 82 -20.19 -19.07 15.71
CA GLY A 82 -21.23 -18.48 16.57
C GLY A 82 -20.76 -17.39 17.54
N ASN A 83 -19.44 -17.11 17.62
CA ASN A 83 -18.94 -15.90 18.29
C ASN A 83 -19.08 -14.70 17.33
N SER A 84 -19.55 -13.55 17.81
CA SER A 84 -19.69 -12.34 16.97
C SER A 84 -19.31 -11.08 17.76
N PRO A 85 -18.64 -10.09 17.13
CA PRO A 85 -18.15 -10.09 15.74
C PRO A 85 -16.96 -11.03 15.51
N SER A 86 -16.65 -11.36 14.25
CA SER A 86 -15.48 -12.17 13.90
C SER A 86 -14.18 -11.39 14.09
N GLU A 87 -13.13 -12.10 14.53
CA GLU A 87 -11.75 -11.59 14.54
C GLU A 87 -10.91 -12.32 13.49
N ILE A 88 -9.93 -11.64 12.90
CA ILE A 88 -9.02 -12.24 11.92
C ILE A 88 -8.21 -13.42 12.50
N SER A 89 -8.03 -13.45 13.82
CA SER A 89 -7.40 -14.54 14.56
C SER A 89 -8.23 -15.83 14.60
N MET A 90 -9.52 -15.76 14.27
CA MET A 90 -10.46 -16.88 14.29
C MET A 90 -10.50 -17.65 12.96
N VAL A 91 -9.62 -17.31 12.01
CA VAL A 91 -9.48 -18.02 10.74
C VAL A 91 -8.88 -19.41 10.96
N GLU A 92 -9.45 -20.43 10.32
CA GLU A 92 -8.94 -21.80 10.42
C GLU A 92 -7.51 -21.88 9.85
N PRO A 93 -6.56 -22.63 10.45
CA PRO A 93 -5.18 -22.71 9.95
C PRO A 93 -5.09 -23.19 8.50
N PHE A 94 -4.12 -22.66 7.75
CA PHE A 94 -3.90 -23.05 6.37
C PHE A 94 -3.43 -24.52 6.29
N PRO A 95 -4.16 -25.41 5.59
CA PRO A 95 -3.83 -26.83 5.55
C PRO A 95 -2.59 -27.14 4.69
N GLY A 96 -2.21 -26.24 3.79
CA GLY A 96 -1.09 -26.37 2.86
C GLY A 96 -1.53 -26.53 1.41
N ILE A 97 -0.58 -26.31 0.49
CA ILE A 97 -0.84 -26.33 -0.96
C ILE A 97 -1.38 -27.71 -1.40
N SER A 98 -2.51 -27.68 -2.11
CA SER A 98 -3.25 -28.85 -2.60
C SER A 98 -3.61 -29.91 -1.55
N GLN A 99 -3.73 -29.52 -0.27
CA GLN A 99 -4.11 -30.43 0.82
C GLN A 99 -5.62 -30.51 1.06
N GLY A 100 -6.38 -29.47 0.70
CA GLY A 100 -7.80 -29.38 0.96
C GLY A 100 -8.17 -29.15 2.42
N MET A 101 -9.47 -29.02 2.69
CA MET A 101 -10.03 -28.91 4.03
C MET A 101 -10.97 -30.06 4.36
N GLU A 102 -10.70 -30.72 5.50
CA GLU A 102 -11.52 -31.81 6.04
C GLU A 102 -12.80 -31.28 6.74
N GLU A 103 -12.66 -30.23 7.56
CA GLU A 103 -13.76 -29.63 8.34
C GLU A 103 -13.79 -28.10 8.18
N PRO A 104 -14.96 -27.48 7.87
CA PRO A 104 -16.20 -28.12 7.47
C PRO A 104 -16.06 -28.78 6.10
N THR A 105 -16.77 -29.89 5.90
CA THR A 105 -16.68 -30.68 4.68
C THR A 105 -17.05 -29.86 3.44
N GLY A 106 -16.13 -29.79 2.47
CA GLY A 106 -16.24 -28.95 1.27
C GLY A 106 -15.65 -27.55 1.42
N GLY A 107 -15.21 -27.16 2.62
CA GLY A 107 -14.60 -25.85 2.91
C GLY A 107 -15.48 -24.70 2.42
N ILE A 108 -14.89 -23.79 1.63
CA ILE A 108 -15.61 -22.64 1.04
C ILE A 108 -16.71 -23.04 0.03
N LEU A 109 -16.68 -24.29 -0.47
CA LEU A 109 -17.71 -24.86 -1.35
C LEU A 109 -18.83 -25.56 -0.56
N ASN A 110 -18.83 -25.47 0.76
CA ASN A 110 -19.97 -25.89 1.58
C ASN A 110 -21.17 -24.97 1.31
N LEU A 111 -22.36 -25.55 1.17
CA LEU A 111 -23.59 -24.83 0.85
C LEU A 111 -23.93 -23.77 1.91
N SER A 112 -23.72 -24.04 3.20
CA SER A 112 -23.97 -23.05 4.26
C SER A 112 -23.06 -21.83 4.08
N ILE A 113 -21.76 -22.06 3.87
CA ILE A 113 -20.77 -21.01 3.63
C ILE A 113 -21.08 -20.24 2.34
N LEU A 114 -21.45 -20.92 1.26
CA LEU A 114 -21.85 -20.25 0.00
C LEU A 114 -23.09 -19.37 0.19
N ARG A 115 -24.05 -19.76 1.05
CA ARG A 115 -25.22 -18.93 1.37
C ARG A 115 -24.84 -17.72 2.22
N GLU A 116 -23.89 -17.87 3.12
CA GLU A 116 -23.36 -16.74 3.88
C GLU A 116 -22.63 -15.76 2.95
N ALA A 117 -21.74 -16.25 2.07
CA ALA A 117 -21.07 -15.44 1.06
C ALA A 117 -22.06 -14.72 0.12
N ASP A 118 -23.17 -15.37 -0.25
CA ASP A 118 -24.24 -14.77 -1.06
C ASP A 118 -24.93 -13.61 -0.30
N THR A 119 -25.17 -13.79 1.00
CA THR A 119 -25.72 -12.75 1.87
C THR A 119 -24.78 -11.54 1.92
N LYS A 120 -23.47 -11.76 2.03
CA LYS A 120 -22.46 -10.69 2.00
C LYS A 120 -22.41 -9.98 0.64
N ALA A 121 -22.47 -10.73 -0.46
CA ALA A 121 -22.56 -10.15 -1.79
C ALA A 121 -23.81 -9.26 -1.93
N GLU A 122 -24.95 -9.68 -1.37
CA GLU A 122 -26.19 -8.88 -1.37
C GLU A 122 -26.09 -7.63 -0.51
N ILE A 123 -25.37 -7.65 0.62
CA ILE A 123 -25.08 -6.45 1.40
C ILE A 123 -24.33 -5.44 0.52
N LEU A 124 -23.26 -5.85 -0.14
CA LEU A 124 -22.49 -4.98 -1.04
C LEU A 124 -23.30 -4.49 -2.24
N LYS A 125 -24.11 -5.36 -2.87
CA LYS A 125 -24.98 -4.99 -4.00
C LYS A 125 -26.02 -3.93 -3.62
N ASN A 126 -26.50 -3.95 -2.38
CA ASN A 126 -27.49 -3.02 -1.86
C ASN A 126 -26.87 -1.84 -1.08
N HIS A 127 -25.56 -1.86 -0.83
CA HIS A 127 -24.85 -0.79 -0.13
C HIS A 127 -24.85 0.50 -0.95
N ASP A 128 -24.77 1.65 -0.27
CA ASP A 128 -24.83 2.96 -0.91
C ASP A 128 -23.70 3.20 -1.91
N VAL A 129 -22.54 2.54 -1.73
CA VAL A 129 -21.38 2.60 -2.64
C VAL A 129 -21.69 2.03 -4.03
N SER A 130 -22.76 1.24 -4.18
CA SER A 130 -23.17 0.63 -5.45
C SER A 130 -23.48 1.63 -6.57
N ARG A 131 -23.68 2.90 -6.22
CA ARG A 131 -23.83 4.02 -7.15
C ARG A 131 -22.56 4.27 -7.99
N TYR A 132 -21.39 3.80 -7.54
CA TYR A 132 -20.10 3.91 -8.23
C TYR A 132 -19.65 2.60 -8.89
N TYR A 133 -20.49 1.57 -8.94
CA TYR A 133 -20.10 0.26 -9.47
C TYR A 133 -19.88 0.25 -10.98
N LEU A 134 -18.72 -0.25 -11.38
CA LEU A 134 -18.40 -0.67 -12.73
C LEU A 134 -18.74 -2.16 -12.93
N ASN A 135 -18.75 -2.61 -14.19
CA ASN A 135 -19.02 -4.01 -14.50
C ASN A 135 -17.74 -4.86 -14.43
N PHE A 136 -17.88 -6.12 -14.06
CA PHE A 136 -16.88 -7.18 -14.22
C PHE A 136 -17.23 -8.09 -15.39
N SER A 137 -16.17 -8.62 -16.01
CA SER A 137 -16.23 -9.76 -16.92
C SER A 137 -15.62 -10.97 -16.24
N SER A 138 -16.36 -12.07 -16.14
CA SER A 138 -15.88 -13.33 -15.56
C SER A 138 -15.66 -14.39 -16.63
N ASP A 139 -14.52 -15.07 -16.56
CA ASP A 139 -14.17 -16.20 -17.45
C ASP A 139 -14.92 -17.51 -17.10
N ILE A 140 -15.76 -17.48 -16.07
CA ILE A 140 -16.59 -18.61 -15.65
C ILE A 140 -18.03 -18.38 -16.13
N SER A 141 -18.66 -17.30 -15.68
CA SER A 141 -20.06 -16.97 -16.03
C SER A 141 -20.18 -16.36 -17.42
N GLY A 142 -19.23 -15.54 -17.86
CA GLY A 142 -19.29 -14.78 -19.11
C GLY A 142 -20.47 -13.83 -19.22
N ILE A 143 -21.04 -13.44 -18.08
CA ILE A 143 -22.12 -12.46 -18.00
C ILE A 143 -21.55 -11.24 -17.29
N PRO A 144 -21.83 -10.01 -17.77
CA PRO A 144 -21.40 -8.81 -17.06
C PRO A 144 -22.01 -8.80 -15.66
N LEU A 145 -21.16 -8.73 -14.64
CA LEU A 145 -21.57 -8.62 -13.24
C LEU A 145 -21.44 -7.17 -12.81
N LYS A 146 -22.50 -6.59 -12.25
CA LYS A 146 -22.45 -5.20 -11.82
C LYS A 146 -21.83 -5.12 -10.43
N GLY A 147 -20.63 -4.54 -10.35
CA GLY A 147 -19.99 -4.07 -9.12
C GLY A 147 -19.39 -5.10 -8.21
N VAL A 148 -19.95 -6.30 -8.11
CA VAL A 148 -19.49 -7.36 -7.20
C VAL A 148 -19.28 -8.66 -7.98
N LEU A 149 -18.06 -9.17 -7.97
CA LEU A 149 -17.69 -10.51 -8.41
C LEU A 149 -17.67 -11.42 -7.18
N ASP A 150 -18.57 -12.41 -7.16
CA ASP A 150 -18.76 -13.33 -6.04
C ASP A 150 -18.96 -14.77 -6.52
N LEU A 151 -18.47 -15.73 -5.72
CA LEU A 151 -18.55 -17.16 -6.04
C LEU A 151 -20.01 -17.68 -6.14
N PRO A 152 -20.94 -17.33 -5.24
CA PRO A 152 -22.34 -17.74 -5.35
C PRO A 152 -22.99 -17.39 -6.69
N ASN A 153 -22.69 -16.20 -7.22
CA ASN A 153 -23.22 -15.78 -8.51
C ASN A 153 -22.65 -16.59 -9.68
N GLU A 154 -21.40 -17.05 -9.62
CA GLU A 154 -20.84 -18.00 -10.61
C GLU A 154 -21.63 -19.31 -10.63
N PHE A 155 -21.94 -19.87 -9.46
CA PHE A 155 -22.84 -21.02 -9.34
C PHE A 155 -24.23 -20.72 -9.91
N ARG A 156 -24.82 -19.57 -9.56
CA ARG A 156 -26.14 -19.15 -10.06
C ARG A 156 -26.18 -19.11 -11.59
N VAL A 157 -25.19 -18.50 -12.24
CA VAL A 157 -25.14 -18.40 -13.70
C VAL A 157 -24.90 -19.76 -14.35
N PHE A 158 -24.03 -20.59 -13.78
CA PHE A 158 -23.77 -21.94 -14.28
C PHE A 158 -25.01 -22.83 -14.17
N MET A 159 -25.66 -22.84 -13.01
CA MET A 159 -26.85 -23.63 -12.72
C MET A 159 -28.11 -23.15 -13.46
N ASP A 160 -28.12 -21.93 -13.97
CA ASP A 160 -29.15 -21.45 -14.90
C ASP A 160 -28.88 -21.85 -16.37
N ASN A 161 -27.80 -22.61 -16.63
CA ASN A 161 -27.34 -22.95 -17.97
C ASN A 161 -27.02 -21.71 -18.83
N ARG A 162 -26.57 -20.62 -18.18
CA ARG A 162 -26.25 -19.34 -18.82
C ARG A 162 -24.75 -19.05 -18.94
N SER A 163 -23.90 -19.84 -18.30
CA SER A 163 -22.44 -19.66 -18.27
C SER A 163 -21.72 -19.86 -19.62
N LEU A 164 -20.44 -19.45 -19.67
CA LEU A 164 -19.50 -19.66 -20.78
C LEU A 164 -19.35 -21.13 -21.17
N VAL A 165 -19.46 -22.05 -20.21
CA VAL A 165 -19.22 -23.48 -20.41
C VAL A 165 -20.50 -24.28 -20.65
N THR A 166 -21.67 -23.65 -20.47
CA THR A 166 -22.98 -24.28 -20.71
C THR A 166 -23.66 -23.83 -22.02
N ARG A 167 -23.01 -22.94 -22.78
CA ARG A 167 -23.55 -22.39 -24.03
C ARG A 167 -22.52 -22.46 -25.14
N ASP A 168 -23.01 -22.57 -26.37
CA ASP A 168 -22.17 -22.47 -27.56
C ASP A 168 -21.53 -21.09 -27.63
N ARG A 169 -20.26 -21.07 -28.05
CA ARG A 169 -19.45 -19.86 -28.01
C ARG A 169 -18.52 -19.70 -29.20
N ILE A 170 -17.93 -18.52 -29.33
CA ILE A 170 -16.82 -18.26 -30.26
C ILE A 170 -15.56 -17.94 -29.46
N ASN A 171 -14.48 -18.68 -29.68
CA ASN A 171 -13.20 -18.41 -29.04
C ASN A 171 -12.56 -17.15 -29.67
N PRO A 172 -12.23 -16.10 -28.90
CA PRO A 172 -11.78 -14.83 -29.44
C PRO A 172 -10.38 -14.90 -30.05
N PHE A 173 -9.53 -15.82 -29.59
CA PHE A 173 -8.18 -16.00 -30.09
C PHE A 173 -8.14 -16.81 -31.39
N SER A 174 -8.92 -17.90 -31.48
CA SER A 174 -8.96 -18.74 -32.67
C SER A 174 -10.02 -18.35 -33.69
N LEU A 175 -11.01 -17.53 -33.29
CA LEU A 175 -12.23 -17.20 -34.03
C LEU A 175 -12.99 -18.46 -34.49
N GLN A 176 -12.87 -19.55 -33.73
CA GLN A 176 -13.57 -20.80 -33.98
C GLN A 176 -14.79 -20.93 -33.07
N TRP A 177 -15.89 -21.42 -33.64
CA TRP A 177 -17.09 -21.77 -32.89
C TRP A 177 -16.86 -23.06 -32.13
N GLU A 178 -17.02 -22.98 -30.81
CA GLU A 178 -16.92 -24.10 -29.89
C GLU A 178 -18.34 -24.46 -29.39
N THR A 179 -18.67 -25.74 -29.37
CA THR A 179 -19.89 -26.22 -28.71
C THR A 179 -19.75 -26.15 -27.20
N ALA A 180 -20.85 -25.97 -26.49
CA ALA A 180 -20.87 -26.00 -25.02
C ALA A 180 -20.13 -27.25 -24.47
N PRO A 181 -19.05 -27.09 -23.70
CA PRO A 181 -18.29 -28.23 -23.16
C PRO A 181 -19.08 -29.02 -22.11
N THR A 182 -20.06 -28.39 -21.45
CA THR A 182 -20.94 -29.02 -20.47
C THR A 182 -22.34 -28.39 -20.49
N ASN A 183 -23.21 -28.78 -19.56
CA ASN A 183 -24.56 -28.23 -19.42
C ASN A 183 -25.03 -28.28 -17.96
N TRP A 184 -26.19 -27.67 -17.68
CA TRP A 184 -26.96 -27.83 -16.45
C TRP A 184 -28.41 -28.26 -16.72
N THR A 185 -28.61 -29.03 -17.78
CA THR A 185 -29.92 -29.61 -18.14
C THR A 185 -30.00 -31.11 -17.88
N ASP A 186 -28.84 -31.76 -17.77
CA ASP A 186 -28.68 -33.16 -17.41
C ASP A 186 -27.82 -33.24 -16.15
N CYS A 187 -28.44 -33.48 -15.01
CA CYS A 187 -27.79 -33.58 -13.69
C CYS A 187 -27.69 -35.03 -13.20
N GLY A 188 -27.87 -36.01 -14.11
CA GLY A 188 -27.77 -37.43 -13.79
C GLY A 188 -28.90 -37.89 -12.88
N GLU A 189 -28.55 -38.35 -11.67
CA GLU A 189 -29.52 -38.82 -10.66
C GLU A 189 -30.15 -37.69 -9.84
N LEU A 190 -29.58 -36.48 -9.92
CA LEU A 190 -30.10 -35.28 -9.27
C LEU A 190 -31.07 -34.54 -10.20
N ASP A 191 -32.04 -33.84 -9.60
CA ASP A 191 -32.82 -32.85 -10.33
C ASP A 191 -31.96 -31.61 -10.62
N CYS A 192 -32.07 -31.03 -11.82
CA CYS A 192 -31.36 -29.79 -12.13
C CYS A 192 -32.05 -28.59 -11.48
N LEU A 193 -31.70 -28.32 -10.22
CA LEU A 193 -32.15 -27.17 -9.45
C LEU A 193 -31.28 -25.94 -9.74
N SER A 194 -31.85 -24.74 -9.56
CA SER A 194 -31.09 -23.49 -9.61
C SER A 194 -30.43 -23.21 -8.26
N PHE A 195 -29.45 -22.29 -8.23
CA PHE A 195 -28.77 -21.93 -6.99
C PHE A 195 -29.73 -21.35 -5.93
N ASP A 196 -30.77 -20.63 -6.33
CA ASP A 196 -31.71 -20.01 -5.38
C ASP A 196 -32.88 -20.95 -4.98
N ASP A 197 -32.86 -22.21 -5.42
CA ASP A 197 -33.91 -23.18 -5.08
C ASP A 197 -33.83 -23.59 -3.59
N PRO A 198 -34.94 -23.58 -2.83
CA PRO A 198 -34.95 -23.97 -1.42
C PRO A 198 -34.66 -25.47 -1.18
N LEU A 199 -34.76 -26.31 -2.20
CA LEU A 199 -34.43 -27.74 -2.15
C LEU A 199 -32.99 -28.04 -2.57
N LEU A 200 -32.19 -27.01 -2.86
CA LEU A 200 -30.79 -27.18 -3.20
C LEU A 200 -30.04 -27.91 -2.09
N THR A 201 -29.22 -28.88 -2.47
CA THR A 201 -28.41 -29.67 -1.54
C THR A 201 -26.93 -29.57 -1.90
N GLN A 202 -26.06 -29.94 -0.95
CA GLN A 202 -24.62 -29.98 -1.16
C GLN A 202 -24.21 -30.81 -2.39
N ALA A 203 -24.91 -31.91 -2.66
CA ALA A 203 -24.67 -32.75 -3.83
C ALA A 203 -24.82 -31.99 -5.17
N HIS A 204 -25.70 -30.99 -5.24
CA HIS A 204 -25.84 -30.14 -6.43
C HIS A 204 -24.65 -29.19 -6.56
N ILE A 205 -24.16 -28.63 -5.44
CA ILE A 205 -22.96 -27.78 -5.42
C ILE A 205 -21.73 -28.58 -5.85
N ASP A 206 -21.55 -29.78 -5.30
CA ASP A 206 -20.43 -30.66 -5.65
C ASP A 206 -20.42 -30.95 -7.17
N LEU A 207 -21.58 -31.24 -7.75
CA LEU A 207 -21.72 -31.49 -9.19
C LEU A 207 -21.42 -30.23 -10.03
N ALA A 208 -21.92 -29.06 -9.61
CA ALA A 208 -21.66 -27.79 -10.30
C ALA A 208 -20.17 -27.42 -10.24
N ALA A 209 -19.58 -27.47 -9.05
CA ALA A 209 -18.17 -27.19 -8.82
C ALA A 209 -17.28 -28.12 -9.66
N HIS A 210 -17.60 -29.41 -9.69
CA HIS A 210 -16.84 -30.38 -10.47
C HIS A 210 -16.90 -30.14 -11.98
N ARG A 211 -18.08 -29.77 -12.50
CA ARG A 211 -18.22 -29.41 -13.91
C ARG A 211 -17.46 -28.12 -14.24
N MET A 212 -17.55 -27.11 -13.39
CA MET A 212 -16.79 -25.87 -13.60
C MET A 212 -15.28 -26.15 -13.58
N ALA A 213 -14.78 -26.87 -12.56
CA ALA A 213 -13.36 -27.24 -12.44
C ALA A 213 -12.82 -27.94 -13.71
N ASN A 214 -13.57 -28.89 -14.27
CA ASN A 214 -13.14 -29.65 -15.45
C ASN A 214 -13.28 -28.90 -16.78
N HIS A 215 -14.17 -27.90 -16.87
CA HIS A 215 -14.54 -27.31 -18.16
C HIS A 215 -14.18 -25.83 -18.32
N THR A 216 -13.77 -25.13 -17.26
CA THR A 216 -13.33 -23.72 -17.33
C THR A 216 -11.81 -23.58 -17.52
N ARG A 217 -11.09 -24.64 -17.92
CA ARG A 217 -9.61 -24.62 -18.10
C ARG A 217 -8.86 -24.02 -16.89
N GLY A 218 -9.34 -24.35 -15.68
CA GLY A 218 -8.75 -23.89 -14.42
C GLY A 218 -9.21 -22.52 -13.91
N SER A 219 -9.98 -21.70 -14.65
CA SER A 219 -10.46 -20.40 -14.15
C SER A 219 -11.27 -20.50 -12.85
N PHE A 220 -12.15 -21.50 -12.73
CA PHE A 220 -12.86 -21.79 -11.49
C PHE A 220 -11.93 -22.14 -10.33
N LEU A 221 -10.92 -22.99 -10.58
CA LEU A 221 -9.97 -23.39 -9.56
C LEU A 221 -9.08 -22.22 -9.11
N ARG A 222 -8.71 -21.32 -10.03
CA ARG A 222 -7.95 -20.10 -9.72
C ARG A 222 -8.67 -19.18 -8.73
N TYR A 223 -9.99 -19.15 -8.81
CA TYR A 223 -10.80 -18.30 -7.95
C TYR A 223 -10.75 -18.76 -6.49
N LEU A 224 -10.44 -20.04 -6.25
CA LEU A 224 -10.23 -20.64 -4.94
C LEU A 224 -8.75 -20.57 -4.52
N SER A 225 -8.52 -20.60 -3.21
CA SER A 225 -7.18 -20.65 -2.62
C SER A 225 -6.34 -21.86 -3.10
N VAL A 226 -5.01 -21.76 -2.97
CA VAL A 226 -4.04 -22.73 -3.51
C VAL A 226 -4.02 -24.08 -2.78
N ASP A 227 -4.66 -24.19 -1.62
CA ASP A 227 -4.94 -25.46 -0.94
C ASP A 227 -6.04 -26.27 -1.61
N ARG A 228 -6.74 -25.74 -2.61
CA ARG A 228 -7.81 -26.44 -3.33
C ARG A 228 -7.41 -27.86 -3.77
N THR A 229 -8.28 -28.82 -3.53
CA THR A 229 -8.09 -30.21 -3.98
C THR A 229 -9.45 -30.92 -4.11
N PHE A 230 -9.43 -32.09 -4.75
CA PHE A 230 -10.59 -32.98 -4.77
C PHE A 230 -10.41 -34.07 -3.72
N GLU A 231 -11.21 -33.99 -2.65
CA GLU A 231 -11.09 -34.83 -1.47
C GLU A 231 -12.04 -36.04 -1.54
N PRO A 232 -11.59 -37.25 -1.15
CA PRO A 232 -12.44 -38.43 -1.09
C PRO A 232 -13.59 -38.28 -0.10
N ASP A 233 -14.82 -38.42 -0.59
CA ASP A 233 -16.02 -38.41 0.24
C ASP A 233 -17.09 -39.33 -0.36
N PRO A 234 -17.44 -40.45 0.32
CA PRO A 234 -18.42 -41.40 -0.18
C PRO A 234 -19.86 -40.87 -0.21
N THR A 235 -20.14 -39.72 0.42
CA THR A 235 -21.47 -39.10 0.44
C THR A 235 -21.74 -38.25 -0.80
N SER A 236 -20.70 -37.83 -1.51
CA SER A 236 -20.86 -37.05 -2.74
C SER A 236 -21.18 -37.96 -3.93
N PRO A 237 -22.14 -37.59 -4.80
CA PRO A 237 -22.46 -38.38 -5.99
C PRO A 237 -21.44 -38.19 -7.13
N VAL A 238 -20.47 -37.29 -6.96
CA VAL A 238 -19.49 -36.93 -7.98
C VAL A 238 -18.27 -37.81 -7.88
N VAL A 239 -17.74 -38.24 -9.03
CA VAL A 239 -16.47 -38.97 -9.14
C VAL A 239 -15.43 -38.04 -9.75
N GLY A 240 -14.32 -37.85 -9.07
CA GLY A 240 -13.27 -36.93 -9.49
C GLY A 240 -11.86 -37.43 -9.19
N PRO A 241 -10.84 -36.63 -9.58
CA PRO A 241 -9.44 -37.03 -9.55
C PRO A 241 -8.83 -36.85 -8.15
N TYR A 242 -8.36 -37.91 -7.51
CA TYR A 242 -7.62 -37.77 -6.24
C TYR A 242 -6.18 -37.30 -6.51
N GLY A 243 -5.82 -36.14 -5.97
CA GLY A 243 -4.49 -35.55 -6.15
C GLY A 243 -4.17 -35.20 -7.62
N GLY A 244 -5.18 -34.84 -8.42
CA GLY A 244 -5.00 -34.56 -9.83
C GLY A 244 -4.18 -33.31 -10.14
N ILE A 245 -3.51 -33.32 -11.30
CA ILE A 245 -2.71 -32.21 -11.83
C ILE A 245 -3.42 -31.60 -13.03
N LEU A 246 -3.49 -30.27 -13.09
CA LEU A 246 -4.05 -29.53 -14.22
C LEU A 246 -2.98 -29.40 -15.33
N ASN A 247 -3.30 -29.89 -16.53
CA ASN A 247 -2.47 -29.81 -17.72
C ASN A 247 -2.62 -28.45 -18.45
N GLU A 248 -1.69 -28.14 -19.35
CA GLU A 248 -1.72 -26.92 -20.18
C GLU A 248 -2.97 -26.81 -21.08
N ASP A 249 -3.56 -27.94 -21.48
CA ASP A 249 -4.80 -27.97 -22.26
C ASP A 249 -6.06 -27.78 -21.41
N GLY A 250 -5.89 -27.58 -20.10
CA GLY A 250 -6.96 -27.41 -19.12
C GLY A 250 -7.62 -28.72 -18.68
N THR A 251 -7.08 -29.88 -19.07
CA THR A 251 -7.55 -31.19 -18.60
C THR A 251 -6.89 -31.58 -17.27
N ILE A 252 -7.56 -32.40 -16.45
CA ILE A 252 -7.00 -32.88 -15.18
C ILE A 252 -6.58 -34.34 -15.33
N GLU A 253 -5.31 -34.63 -15.02
CA GLU A 253 -4.75 -35.98 -14.98
C GLU A 253 -4.58 -36.46 -13.53
N ALA A 254 -5.00 -37.70 -13.25
CA ALA A 254 -4.83 -38.32 -11.93
C ALA A 254 -4.69 -39.84 -12.04
N GLU A 255 -3.94 -40.44 -11.11
CA GLU A 255 -3.76 -41.89 -11.03
C GLU A 255 -5.01 -42.63 -10.52
N GLU A 256 -5.77 -41.98 -9.62
CA GLU A 256 -6.96 -42.54 -9.00
C GLU A 256 -8.16 -41.60 -9.16
N TRP A 257 -9.31 -42.19 -9.47
CA TRP A 257 -10.59 -41.50 -9.56
C TRP A 257 -11.60 -42.20 -8.65
N GLY A 258 -12.30 -41.43 -7.83
CA GLY A 258 -13.28 -41.97 -6.90
C GLY A 258 -14.30 -40.94 -6.42
N PRO A 259 -15.29 -41.35 -5.62
CA PRO A 259 -16.31 -40.45 -5.10
C PRO A 259 -15.70 -39.39 -4.18
N GLY A 260 -16.11 -38.14 -4.34
CA GLY A 260 -15.57 -37.03 -3.57
C GLY A 260 -16.08 -35.67 -4.00
N ARG A 261 -15.45 -34.61 -3.50
CA ARG A 261 -15.84 -33.22 -3.79
C ARG A 261 -14.63 -32.31 -3.81
N TRP A 262 -14.78 -31.16 -4.47
CA TRP A 262 -13.80 -30.09 -4.37
C TRP A 262 -13.89 -29.40 -3.01
N THR A 263 -12.75 -29.04 -2.44
CA THR A 263 -12.62 -28.32 -1.17
C THR A 263 -11.52 -27.27 -1.29
N ALA A 264 -11.65 -26.16 -0.58
CA ALA A 264 -10.66 -25.08 -0.45
C ALA A 264 -10.98 -24.24 0.78
N SER A 265 -9.98 -23.56 1.35
CA SER A 265 -10.15 -22.77 2.57
C SER A 265 -10.59 -21.32 2.38
N SER A 266 -10.43 -20.76 1.19
CA SER A 266 -10.75 -19.36 0.93
C SER A 266 -11.17 -19.09 -0.51
N VAL A 267 -11.87 -17.97 -0.68
CA VAL A 267 -12.24 -17.40 -2.00
C VAL A 267 -12.19 -15.88 -1.95
N TRP A 268 -12.01 -15.26 -3.11
CA TRP A 268 -12.14 -13.82 -3.27
C TRP A 268 -13.60 -13.38 -3.43
N MET A 269 -13.89 -12.19 -2.93
CA MET A 269 -15.03 -11.37 -3.30
C MET A 269 -14.48 -10.00 -3.72
N ILE A 270 -14.76 -9.60 -4.96
CA ILE A 270 -14.08 -8.46 -5.56
C ILE A 270 -15.09 -7.39 -5.95
N LEU A 271 -14.78 -6.11 -5.70
CA LEU A 271 -15.56 -4.98 -6.18
C LEU A 271 -14.81 -4.20 -7.25
N ASN A 272 -15.54 -3.61 -8.19
CA ASN A 272 -15.00 -2.70 -9.20
C ASN A 272 -15.72 -1.35 -9.12
N LEU A 273 -14.97 -0.30 -8.84
CA LEU A 273 -15.49 1.05 -8.64
C LEU A 273 -14.98 2.04 -9.68
N ASP A 274 -15.85 2.97 -10.04
CA ASP A 274 -15.52 4.14 -10.85
C ASP A 274 -14.82 5.18 -9.98
N ARG A 275 -13.49 5.12 -9.97
CA ARG A 275 -12.63 6.02 -9.19
C ARG A 275 -12.86 7.48 -9.55
N GLN A 276 -12.95 7.79 -10.84
CA GLN A 276 -13.11 9.17 -11.31
C GLN A 276 -14.44 9.75 -10.80
N ASN A 277 -15.53 8.99 -10.93
CA ASN A 277 -16.84 9.41 -10.42
C ASN A 277 -16.83 9.57 -8.89
N MET A 278 -16.09 8.75 -8.14
CA MET A 278 -15.92 8.97 -6.70
C MET A 278 -15.17 10.28 -6.41
N VAL A 279 -14.07 10.55 -7.10
CA VAL A 279 -13.30 11.80 -6.94
C VAL A 279 -14.16 13.03 -7.25
N ASP A 280 -14.91 12.99 -8.35
CA ASP A 280 -15.83 14.07 -8.74
C ASP A 280 -16.92 14.34 -7.68
N ASN A 281 -17.25 13.33 -6.87
CA ASN A 281 -18.23 13.41 -5.78
C ASN A 281 -17.60 13.57 -4.38
N GLY A 282 -16.34 14.00 -4.28
CA GLY A 282 -15.76 14.41 -3.00
C GLY A 282 -14.99 13.34 -2.24
N TRP A 283 -14.60 12.26 -2.90
CA TRP A 283 -13.72 11.23 -2.34
C TRP A 283 -12.27 11.46 -2.74
N THR A 284 -11.33 11.03 -1.90
CA THR A 284 -9.91 10.96 -2.26
C THR A 284 -9.33 9.59 -1.93
N PHE A 285 -8.46 9.13 -2.82
CA PHE A 285 -7.67 7.91 -2.66
C PHE A 285 -6.25 8.21 -2.14
N ALA A 286 -5.90 9.49 -2.00
CA ALA A 286 -4.65 9.93 -1.40
C ALA A 286 -4.92 10.34 0.06
N TRP A 287 -4.30 9.62 1.01
CA TRP A 287 -4.51 9.86 2.44
C TRP A 287 -4.11 11.28 2.85
N ILE A 288 -3.08 11.84 2.23
CA ILE A 288 -2.58 13.19 2.50
C ILE A 288 -3.57 14.31 2.12
N ASP A 289 -4.41 14.06 1.11
CA ASP A 289 -5.42 15.01 0.63
C ASP A 289 -6.75 14.86 1.39
N ALA A 290 -6.88 13.79 2.18
CA ALA A 290 -8.09 13.51 2.92
C ALA A 290 -8.27 14.46 4.10
N ARG A 291 -9.53 14.65 4.48
CA ARG A 291 -9.87 15.38 5.69
C ARG A 291 -9.20 14.75 6.92
N PRO A 292 -8.53 15.55 7.77
CA PRO A 292 -7.92 15.04 8.98
C PRO A 292 -8.99 14.62 10.01
N GLU A 293 -9.08 13.33 10.27
CA GLU A 293 -10.02 12.75 11.24
C GLU A 293 -9.31 11.79 12.20
N PHE A 294 -9.90 11.58 13.38
CA PHE A 294 -9.23 10.80 14.43
C PHE A 294 -9.47 9.29 14.27
N GLY A 295 -10.71 8.80 14.16
CA GLY A 295 -11.00 7.38 13.84
C GLY A 295 -10.34 6.31 14.74
N PHE A 296 -9.99 6.64 15.98
CA PHE A 296 -9.36 5.71 16.93
C PHE A 296 -10.03 5.76 18.31
N GLU A 297 -10.30 4.59 18.89
CA GLU A 297 -10.75 4.45 20.27
C GLU A 297 -9.59 4.00 21.18
N ARG A 298 -9.56 4.48 22.42
CA ARG A 298 -8.50 4.14 23.37
C ARG A 298 -8.82 2.83 24.11
N GLU A 299 -7.94 1.84 23.98
CA GLU A 299 -8.03 0.56 24.70
C GLU A 299 -6.83 0.40 25.67
N GLY A 300 -7.00 0.86 26.90
CA GLY A 300 -5.92 0.81 27.91
C GLY A 300 -4.75 1.75 27.58
N LEU A 301 -3.65 1.17 27.09
CA LEU A 301 -2.43 1.90 26.65
C LEU A 301 -2.26 1.91 25.13
N SER A 302 -3.00 1.08 24.40
CA SER A 302 -3.05 1.05 22.93
C SER A 302 -4.29 1.79 22.41
N PHE A 303 -4.32 1.98 21.09
CA PHE A 303 -5.49 2.43 20.36
C PHE A 303 -6.02 1.30 19.49
N LYS A 304 -7.33 1.20 19.37
CA LYS A 304 -8.04 0.35 18.41
C LYS A 304 -8.63 1.24 17.32
N THR A 305 -8.65 0.74 16.09
CA THR A 305 -9.29 1.41 14.96
C THR A 305 -10.80 1.43 15.15
N ASP A 306 -11.42 2.60 14.99
CA ASP A 306 -12.88 2.81 15.00
C ASP A 306 -13.23 3.56 13.70
N PRO A 307 -13.50 2.83 12.61
CA PRO A 307 -13.61 3.40 11.27
C PRO A 307 -14.64 4.52 11.17
N ILE A 308 -14.30 5.60 10.46
CA ILE A 308 -15.24 6.69 10.24
C ILE A 308 -16.31 6.25 9.22
N GLN A 309 -17.56 6.28 9.66
CA GLN A 309 -18.72 5.95 8.85
C GLN A 309 -19.19 7.19 8.07
N TYR A 310 -18.77 7.33 6.81
CA TYR A 310 -19.25 8.36 5.90
C TYR A 310 -20.55 7.95 5.21
N THR A 311 -21.36 8.95 4.83
CA THR A 311 -22.43 8.75 3.86
C THR A 311 -22.04 9.34 2.52
N MET A 312 -22.41 8.68 1.42
CA MET A 312 -22.06 9.14 0.06
C MET A 312 -22.60 10.56 -0.20
N ASP A 313 -23.82 10.86 0.27
CA ASP A 313 -24.45 12.18 0.12
C ASP A 313 -23.73 13.26 0.93
N GLN A 314 -23.18 12.92 2.10
CA GLN A 314 -22.41 13.86 2.91
C GLN A 314 -21.15 14.31 2.18
N CYS A 315 -20.37 13.37 1.63
CA CYS A 315 -19.13 13.69 0.93
C CYS A 315 -19.40 14.54 -0.32
N GLU A 316 -20.48 14.25 -1.07
CA GLU A 316 -20.90 15.04 -2.22
C GLU A 316 -21.27 16.48 -1.82
N VAL A 317 -22.09 16.64 -0.77
CA VAL A 317 -22.52 17.97 -0.29
C VAL A 317 -21.34 18.79 0.24
N GLU A 318 -20.40 18.15 0.94
CA GLU A 318 -19.23 18.82 1.51
C GLU A 318 -18.23 19.24 0.41
N ASN A 319 -18.05 18.42 -0.63
CA ASN A 319 -17.27 18.78 -1.81
C ASN A 319 -17.87 19.99 -2.54
N GLN A 320 -19.19 20.05 -2.70
CA GLN A 320 -19.89 21.22 -3.26
C GLN A 320 -19.69 22.49 -2.42
N GLN A 321 -19.39 22.36 -1.13
CA GLN A 321 -19.05 23.47 -0.23
C GLN A 321 -17.56 23.85 -0.25
N GLY A 322 -16.73 23.10 -0.97
CA GLY A 322 -15.28 23.29 -1.05
C GLY A 322 -14.53 22.87 0.22
N LEU A 323 -15.05 21.88 0.95
CA LEU A 323 -14.37 21.24 2.07
C LEU A 323 -13.43 20.13 1.58
N ASP A 324 -12.46 19.76 2.42
CA ASP A 324 -11.53 18.67 2.12
C ASP A 324 -12.29 17.35 1.89
N PRO A 325 -11.84 16.51 0.93
CA PRO A 325 -12.53 15.30 0.52
C PRO A 325 -12.53 14.21 1.61
N CYS A 326 -13.50 13.30 1.52
CA CYS A 326 -13.61 12.12 2.37
C CYS A 326 -12.54 11.08 2.01
N SER A 327 -11.97 10.41 3.03
CA SER A 327 -10.98 9.35 2.80
C SER A 327 -11.64 8.05 2.36
N VAL A 328 -11.19 7.49 1.24
CA VAL A 328 -11.58 6.13 0.84
C VAL A 328 -11.04 5.07 1.82
N GLU A 329 -9.88 5.31 2.46
CA GLU A 329 -9.35 4.38 3.47
C GLU A 329 -10.27 4.15 4.67
N TRP A 330 -11.04 5.17 5.06
CA TRP A 330 -12.06 4.98 6.11
C TRP A 330 -13.27 4.19 5.58
N LEU A 331 -13.67 4.43 4.34
CA LEU A 331 -14.78 3.69 3.70
C LEU A 331 -14.47 2.19 3.58
N TYR A 332 -13.23 1.85 3.25
CA TYR A 332 -12.73 0.48 3.23
C TYR A 332 -12.97 -0.26 4.54
N LEU A 333 -12.43 0.31 5.62
CA LEU A 333 -12.51 -0.28 6.95
C LEU A 333 -13.95 -0.32 7.47
N ALA A 334 -14.76 0.69 7.14
CA ALA A 334 -16.17 0.73 7.49
C ALA A 334 -16.98 -0.40 6.83
N ILE A 335 -16.73 -0.68 5.54
CA ILE A 335 -17.38 -1.78 4.82
C ILE A 335 -16.91 -3.14 5.34
N GLU A 336 -15.61 -3.30 5.61
CA GLU A 336 -15.10 -4.54 6.21
C GLU A 336 -15.76 -4.81 7.58
N GLU A 337 -15.87 -3.79 8.43
CA GLU A 337 -16.53 -3.91 9.74
C GLU A 337 -18.01 -4.32 9.59
N GLU A 338 -18.73 -3.73 8.63
CA GLU A 338 -20.11 -4.11 8.33
C GLU A 338 -20.22 -5.57 7.88
N LEU A 339 -19.36 -6.02 6.96
CA LEU A 339 -19.34 -7.40 6.50
C LEU A 339 -19.01 -8.38 7.64
N ARG A 340 -18.02 -8.07 8.47
CA ARG A 340 -17.60 -8.90 9.62
C ARG A 340 -18.65 -8.98 10.72
N SER A 341 -19.54 -7.99 10.82
CA SER A 341 -20.68 -8.05 11.75
C SER A 341 -21.67 -9.19 11.43
N THR A 342 -21.65 -9.67 10.18
CA THR A 342 -22.49 -10.76 9.67
C THR A 342 -21.77 -12.10 9.53
N ASP A 343 -20.51 -12.18 10.01
CA ASP A 343 -19.71 -13.40 9.95
C ASP A 343 -20.22 -14.46 10.95
N GLU A 344 -20.62 -15.63 10.42
CA GLU A 344 -20.99 -16.80 11.21
C GLU A 344 -19.95 -17.93 11.03
N GLU A 345 -19.87 -18.50 9.82
CA GLU A 345 -18.99 -19.62 9.44
C GLU A 345 -17.72 -19.19 8.66
N VAL A 346 -17.65 -17.91 8.24
CA VAL A 346 -16.47 -17.34 7.58
C VAL A 346 -15.91 -16.15 8.35
N VAL A 347 -14.69 -15.75 8.00
CA VAL A 347 -14.10 -14.47 8.38
C VAL A 347 -13.86 -13.67 7.10
N THR A 348 -14.41 -12.47 7.04
CA THR A 348 -14.21 -11.54 5.92
C THR A 348 -13.08 -10.59 6.26
N VAL A 349 -12.10 -10.45 5.36
CA VAL A 349 -10.94 -9.55 5.55
C VAL A 349 -10.73 -8.74 4.29
N LEU A 350 -10.58 -7.41 4.42
CA LEU A 350 -10.14 -6.57 3.31
C LEU A 350 -8.62 -6.66 3.16
N LEU A 351 -8.15 -6.78 1.91
CA LEU A 351 -6.73 -7.02 1.64
C LEU A 351 -6.10 -5.86 0.89
N GLY A 352 -4.92 -5.42 1.37
CA GLY A 352 -4.07 -4.44 0.68
C GLY A 352 -4.43 -2.97 0.88
N GLU A 353 -5.41 -2.65 1.72
CA GLU A 353 -5.91 -1.27 1.88
C GLU A 353 -5.92 -0.83 3.35
N GLY A 354 -5.71 0.47 3.59
CA GLY A 354 -5.62 1.06 4.94
C GLY A 354 -4.24 1.05 5.66
N PRO A 355 -3.06 0.89 4.99
CA PRO A 355 -1.78 0.89 5.70
C PRO A 355 -1.51 2.22 6.40
N ASN A 356 -1.99 3.35 5.84
CA ASN A 356 -1.85 4.64 6.47
C ASN A 356 -2.64 4.72 7.79
N VAL A 357 -3.86 4.18 7.85
CA VAL A 357 -4.63 4.09 9.10
C VAL A 357 -3.87 3.31 10.18
N GLU A 358 -3.33 2.15 9.81
CA GLU A 358 -2.61 1.27 10.74
C GLU A 358 -1.31 1.91 11.24
N ILE A 359 -0.50 2.50 10.36
CA ILE A 359 0.71 3.23 10.74
C ILE A 359 0.38 4.38 11.70
N ASN A 360 -0.67 5.16 11.42
CA ASN A 360 -1.07 6.27 12.28
C ASN A 360 -1.59 5.78 13.65
N ARG A 361 -2.30 4.64 13.70
CA ARG A 361 -2.69 3.98 14.96
C ARG A 361 -1.49 3.59 15.81
N GLU A 362 -0.50 2.93 15.20
CA GLU A 362 0.71 2.48 15.89
C GLU A 362 1.54 3.64 16.45
N LEU A 363 1.55 4.78 15.75
CA LEU A 363 2.18 5.99 16.25
C LEU A 363 1.49 6.56 17.49
N LEU A 364 0.15 6.53 17.53
CA LEU A 364 -0.61 6.93 18.70
C LEU A 364 -0.39 5.96 19.87
N SER A 365 -0.39 4.66 19.62
CA SER A 365 -0.07 3.61 20.60
C SER A 365 1.35 3.79 21.18
N SER A 366 2.30 4.22 20.35
CA SER A 366 3.69 4.51 20.75
C SER A 366 3.87 5.78 21.60
N SER A 367 2.85 6.65 21.70
CA SER A 367 2.93 7.90 22.46
C SER A 367 3.27 7.72 23.94
N PHE A 368 2.83 6.60 24.55
CA PHE A 368 3.17 6.26 25.93
C PHE A 368 4.69 6.03 26.11
N LEU A 369 5.31 5.28 25.20
CA LEU A 369 6.76 5.01 25.22
C LEU A 369 7.56 6.30 25.03
N VAL A 370 7.12 7.18 24.13
CA VAL A 370 7.70 8.52 23.95
C VAL A 370 7.59 9.34 25.24
N GLY A 371 6.45 9.27 25.93
CA GLY A 371 6.25 9.91 27.24
C GLY A 371 7.22 9.39 28.31
N VAL A 372 7.39 8.07 28.40
CA VAL A 372 8.34 7.43 29.34
C VAL A 372 9.77 7.84 29.02
N MET A 373 10.17 7.83 27.74
CA MET A 373 11.48 8.31 27.30
C MET A 373 11.71 9.77 27.71
N GLY A 374 10.71 10.64 27.54
CA GLY A 374 10.77 12.03 27.99
C GLY A 374 11.03 12.17 29.49
N LEU A 375 10.37 11.36 30.32
CA LEU A 375 10.60 11.33 31.77
C LEU A 375 12.02 10.87 32.12
N VAL A 376 12.51 9.81 31.45
CA VAL A 376 13.88 9.31 31.63
C VAL A 376 14.91 10.37 31.23
N VAL A 377 14.72 11.05 30.10
CA VAL A 377 15.58 12.14 29.64
C VAL A 377 15.61 13.29 30.65
N VAL A 378 14.46 13.73 31.14
CA VAL A 378 14.38 14.79 32.16
C VAL A 378 15.10 14.36 33.45
N PHE A 379 14.95 13.10 33.86
CA PHE A 379 15.65 12.56 35.02
C PHE A 379 17.18 12.52 34.82
N LEU A 380 17.66 12.07 33.65
CA LEU A 380 19.08 12.04 33.31
C LEU A 380 19.67 13.45 33.21
N LEU A 381 18.96 14.39 32.60
CA LEU A 381 19.33 15.81 32.57
C LEU A 381 19.42 16.39 33.98
N TRP A 382 18.45 16.09 34.84
CA TRP A 382 18.48 16.51 36.25
C TRP A 382 19.66 15.89 37.00
N MET A 383 19.95 14.61 36.76
CA MET A 383 21.09 13.92 37.37
C MET A 383 22.44 14.50 36.91
N SER A 384 22.55 14.90 35.63
CA SER A 384 23.74 15.50 35.02
C SER A 384 23.95 16.95 35.45
N LEU A 385 22.92 17.79 35.36
CA LEU A 385 22.99 19.23 35.65
C LEU A 385 22.80 19.55 37.13
N ARG A 386 22.16 18.67 37.90
CA ARG A 386 21.91 18.76 39.36
C ARG A 386 21.19 20.03 39.83
N ARG A 387 20.56 20.77 38.92
CA ARG A 387 19.82 22.01 39.22
C ARG A 387 18.56 22.09 38.35
N VAL A 388 17.40 22.23 38.99
CA VAL A 388 16.09 22.25 38.31
C VAL A 388 16.00 23.42 37.31
N SER A 389 16.58 24.58 37.62
CA SER A 389 16.59 25.72 36.69
C SER A 389 17.29 25.40 35.38
N ASP A 390 18.36 24.60 35.43
CA ASP A 390 19.14 24.26 34.25
C ASP A 390 18.39 23.27 33.38
N VAL A 391 17.70 22.31 34.00
CA VAL A 391 16.80 21.38 33.30
C VAL A 391 15.67 22.14 32.60
N ILE A 392 15.06 23.12 33.26
CA ILE A 392 14.01 23.96 32.66
C ILE A 392 14.55 24.79 31.49
N ILE A 393 15.74 25.39 31.63
CA ILE A 393 16.40 26.18 30.59
C ILE A 393 16.71 25.31 29.36
N VAL A 394 17.29 24.13 29.59
CA VAL A 394 17.57 23.16 28.53
C VAL A 394 16.27 22.67 27.88
N GLY A 395 15.28 22.29 28.68
CA GLY A 395 13.97 21.88 28.21
C GLY A 395 13.29 22.94 27.34
N ALA A 396 13.35 24.21 27.72
CA ALA A 396 12.84 25.30 26.90
C ALA A 396 13.56 25.43 25.55
N GLY A 397 14.89 25.29 25.54
CA GLY A 397 15.68 25.27 24.31
C GLY A 397 15.29 24.11 23.39
N LEU A 398 15.13 22.91 23.96
CA LEU A 398 14.73 21.69 23.25
C LEU A 398 13.31 21.77 22.68
N SER A 399 12.35 22.22 23.48
CA SER A 399 10.97 22.39 23.00
C SER A 399 10.88 23.41 21.88
N LEU A 400 11.62 24.52 21.99
CA LEU A 400 11.68 25.51 20.92
C LEU A 400 12.40 24.98 19.68
N SER A 401 13.44 24.12 19.81
CA SER A 401 14.11 23.55 18.65
C SER A 401 13.23 22.58 17.89
N LEU A 402 12.42 21.77 18.60
CA LEU A 402 11.40 20.94 17.96
C LEU A 402 10.32 21.79 17.27
N LEU A 403 9.87 22.87 17.91
CA LEU A 403 8.92 23.79 17.30
C LEU A 403 9.51 24.46 16.05
N TRP A 404 10.77 24.88 16.07
CA TRP A 404 11.43 25.48 14.91
C TRP A 404 11.65 24.48 13.78
N MET A 405 12.00 23.24 14.10
CA MET A 405 12.08 22.15 13.12
C MET A 405 10.73 21.97 12.41
N GLN A 406 9.67 21.66 13.16
CA GLN A 406 8.33 21.46 12.60
C GLN A 406 7.79 22.71 11.91
N GLY A 407 8.04 23.89 12.49
CA GLY A 407 7.73 25.16 11.87
C GLY A 407 8.38 25.34 10.51
N SER A 408 9.68 25.02 10.40
CA SER A 408 10.40 25.12 9.13
C SER A 408 9.92 24.12 8.09
N ILE A 409 9.59 22.88 8.50
CA ILE A 409 9.01 21.86 7.64
C ILE A 409 7.68 22.34 7.07
N GLY A 410 6.75 22.79 7.92
CA GLY A 410 5.46 23.26 7.43
C GLY A 410 5.53 24.55 6.62
N TRP A 411 6.52 25.42 6.84
CA TRP A 411 6.74 26.56 5.94
C TRP A 411 7.21 26.13 4.56
N ILE A 412 8.04 25.10 4.46
CA ILE A 412 8.46 24.54 3.16
C ILE A 412 7.25 23.92 2.46
N TRP A 413 6.40 23.21 3.21
CA TRP A 413 5.14 22.66 2.71
C TRP A 413 4.22 23.75 2.12
N ILE A 414 3.87 24.78 2.91
CA ILE A 414 3.01 25.90 2.48
C ILE A 414 3.61 26.64 1.27
N ALA A 415 4.93 26.79 1.23
CA ALA A 415 5.60 27.39 0.07
C ALA A 415 5.49 26.48 -1.16
N GLY A 416 5.65 25.17 -0.98
CA GLY A 416 5.53 24.18 -2.03
C GLY A 416 4.17 24.19 -2.71
N GLU A 417 3.08 24.13 -1.95
CA GLU A 417 1.71 24.24 -2.47
C GLU A 417 1.50 25.52 -3.28
N ARG A 418 1.99 26.66 -2.77
CA ARG A 418 1.80 27.95 -3.43
C ARG A 418 2.55 28.07 -4.77
N PHE A 419 3.70 27.43 -4.87
CA PHE A 419 4.61 27.57 -6.02
C PHE A 419 4.64 26.33 -6.92
N GLY A 420 3.88 25.27 -6.60
CA GLY A 420 3.79 24.04 -7.38
C GLY A 420 5.05 23.18 -7.30
N PHE A 421 5.72 23.12 -6.15
CA PHE A 421 6.84 22.20 -5.93
C PHE A 421 6.64 21.41 -4.63
N GLN A 422 6.70 20.09 -4.66
CA GLN A 422 6.67 19.26 -3.46
C GLN A 422 8.09 18.73 -3.18
N ILE A 423 8.70 19.21 -2.10
CA ILE A 423 10.08 18.84 -1.71
C ILE A 423 10.10 17.88 -0.53
N ILE A 424 9.07 17.94 0.32
CA ILE A 424 8.98 17.15 1.55
C ILE A 424 7.74 16.26 1.44
N ALA A 425 7.96 14.95 1.45
CA ALA A 425 6.95 13.93 1.66
C ALA A 425 7.09 13.40 3.09
N ARG A 426 6.01 13.46 3.87
CA ARG A 426 6.00 13.02 5.27
C ARG A 426 5.95 11.50 5.32
N SER A 427 6.94 10.91 5.98
CA SER A 427 7.12 9.45 6.08
C SER A 427 7.24 9.02 7.55
N GLN A 428 7.26 7.71 7.82
CA GLN A 428 7.53 7.19 9.17
C GLN A 428 8.90 7.64 9.69
N PHE A 429 9.90 7.84 8.82
CA PHE A 429 11.20 8.40 9.20
C PHE A 429 11.09 9.79 9.83
N SER A 430 10.10 10.60 9.41
CA SER A 430 9.84 11.92 9.99
C SER A 430 9.50 11.85 11.48
N ASN A 431 8.99 10.71 11.98
CA ASN A 431 8.70 10.51 13.41
C ASN A 431 9.94 10.23 14.26
N LEU A 432 11.04 9.81 13.64
CA LEU A 432 12.30 9.61 14.36
C LEU A 432 13.00 10.95 14.64
N LEU A 433 12.64 11.99 13.89
CA LEU A 433 13.29 13.30 13.96
C LEU A 433 13.20 13.97 15.33
N PRO A 434 12.05 14.02 16.03
CA PRO A 434 12.00 14.60 17.35
C PRO A 434 12.97 13.92 18.33
N ILE A 435 13.09 12.59 18.27
CA ILE A 435 14.00 11.83 19.13
C ILE A 435 15.46 12.20 18.80
N LEU A 436 15.79 12.24 17.52
CA LEU A 436 17.12 12.58 17.02
C LEU A 436 17.54 14.01 17.40
N VAL A 437 16.64 14.98 17.19
CA VAL A 437 16.88 16.39 17.51
C VAL A 437 16.94 16.62 19.01
N LEU A 438 16.13 15.91 19.80
CA LEU A 438 16.25 15.94 21.26
C LEU A 438 17.62 15.43 21.70
N ALA A 439 18.09 14.30 21.18
CA ALA A 439 19.40 13.75 21.54
C ALA A 439 20.55 14.73 21.23
N LEU A 440 20.59 15.28 20.02
CA LEU A 440 21.61 16.26 19.61
C LEU A 440 21.50 17.56 20.41
N GLY A 441 20.28 18.07 20.62
CA GLY A 441 20.06 19.28 21.39
C GLY A 441 20.46 19.13 22.87
N ILE A 442 20.26 17.94 23.44
CA ILE A 442 20.71 17.60 24.81
C ILE A 442 22.23 17.68 24.87
N ASP A 443 22.95 17.06 23.94
CA ASP A 443 24.41 17.07 23.92
C ASP A 443 24.96 18.50 23.78
N ASP A 444 24.41 19.29 22.86
CA ASP A 444 24.80 20.69 22.65
C ASP A 444 24.63 21.53 23.92
N SER A 445 23.47 21.42 24.57
CA SER A 445 23.17 22.15 25.79
C SER A 445 23.99 21.68 26.99
N LEU A 446 24.24 20.37 27.12
CA LEU A 446 25.08 19.80 28.17
C LEU A 446 26.52 20.29 28.05
N HIS A 447 27.11 20.25 26.85
CA HIS A 447 28.46 20.75 26.62
C HIS A 447 28.58 22.24 26.92
N ALA A 448 27.62 23.05 26.45
CA ALA A 448 27.60 24.48 26.71
C ALA A 448 27.44 24.79 28.22
N LEU A 449 26.46 24.19 28.89
CA LEU A 449 26.21 24.45 30.31
C LEU A 449 27.33 23.91 31.20
N HIS A 450 27.86 22.71 30.95
CA HIS A 450 28.99 22.20 31.74
C HIS A 450 30.21 23.11 31.60
N ARG A 451 30.48 23.66 30.40
CA ARG A 451 31.58 24.62 30.25
C ARG A 451 31.31 25.92 31.00
N TYR A 452 30.09 26.45 30.93
CA TYR A 452 29.70 27.62 31.72
C TYR A 452 29.96 27.38 33.21
N LYS A 453 29.54 26.22 33.73
CA LYS A 453 29.72 25.82 35.13
C LYS A 453 31.19 25.62 35.52
N GLU A 454 31.98 24.99 34.66
CA GLU A 454 33.41 24.80 34.85
C GLU A 454 34.13 26.14 35.02
N GLU A 455 33.86 27.11 34.15
CA GLU A 455 34.46 28.45 34.24
C GLU A 455 34.00 29.20 35.50
N ARG A 456 32.73 29.05 35.91
CA ARG A 456 32.22 29.60 37.17
C ARG A 456 32.96 29.02 38.38
N ARG A 457 33.24 27.72 38.39
CA ARG A 457 34.02 27.07 39.45
C ARG A 457 35.49 27.50 39.44
N ASN A 458 36.04 27.79 38.27
CA ASN A 458 37.38 28.34 38.10
C ASN A 458 37.48 29.84 38.46
N GLY A 459 36.39 30.46 38.92
CA GLY A 459 36.35 31.84 39.41
C GLY A 459 36.06 32.90 38.35
N ALA A 460 35.69 32.52 37.12
CA ALA A 460 35.32 33.47 36.08
C ALA A 460 34.01 34.19 36.42
N THR A 461 33.85 35.44 35.98
CA THR A 461 32.58 36.17 36.13
C THR A 461 31.45 35.50 35.31
N LEU A 462 30.19 35.84 35.59
CA LEU A 462 29.04 35.32 34.85
C LEU A 462 29.19 35.56 33.33
N GLU A 463 29.52 36.80 32.95
CA GLU A 463 29.71 37.21 31.56
C GLU A 463 30.93 36.52 30.93
N GLN A 464 32.05 36.40 31.65
CA GLN A 464 33.23 35.69 31.14
C GLN A 464 32.95 34.20 30.92
N SER A 465 32.20 33.57 31.82
CA SER A 465 31.82 32.14 31.71
C SER A 465 30.93 31.90 30.49
N ALA A 466 29.93 32.76 30.27
CA ALA A 466 29.09 32.72 29.07
C ALA A 466 29.89 32.97 27.80
N HIS A 467 30.79 33.97 27.82
CA HIS A 467 31.63 34.31 26.67
C HIS A 467 32.52 33.13 26.29
N ILE A 468 33.19 32.48 27.25
CA ILE A 468 34.04 31.32 26.99
C ILE A 468 33.20 30.13 26.46
N SER A 469 32.03 29.88 27.06
CA SER A 469 31.12 28.84 26.60
C SER A 469 30.71 29.05 25.14
N ILE A 470 30.19 30.23 24.79
CA ILE A 470 29.73 30.52 23.42
C ILE A 470 30.91 30.57 22.44
N SER A 471 32.01 31.21 22.79
CA SER A 471 33.14 31.40 21.85
C SER A 471 33.94 30.12 21.58
N LYS A 472 34.11 29.24 22.57
CA LYS A 472 34.87 27.99 22.41
C LYS A 472 33.96 26.80 22.11
N VAL A 473 33.01 26.52 22.99
CA VAL A 473 32.13 25.35 22.86
C VAL A 473 31.10 25.59 21.77
N GLY A 474 30.51 26.79 21.67
CA GLY A 474 29.60 27.11 20.57
C GLY A 474 30.25 26.96 19.18
N ARG A 475 31.56 27.21 19.05
CA ARG A 475 32.31 26.93 17.81
C ARG A 475 32.49 25.44 17.53
N ALA A 476 32.77 24.65 18.57
CA ALA A 476 32.89 23.21 18.44
C ALA A 476 31.54 22.60 18.03
N ILE A 477 30.46 23.03 18.68
CA ILE A 477 29.09 22.64 18.36
C ILE A 477 28.75 23.04 16.91
N MET A 478 29.03 24.28 16.49
CA MET A 478 28.78 24.70 15.10
C MET A 478 29.44 23.76 14.08
N LEU A 479 30.66 23.29 14.37
CA LEU A 479 31.36 22.37 13.48
C LEU A 479 30.68 21.00 13.45
N THR A 480 30.31 20.44 14.60
CA THR A 480 29.64 19.13 14.68
C THR A 480 28.24 19.17 14.07
N SER A 481 27.47 20.23 14.32
CA SER A 481 26.15 20.44 13.71
C SER A 481 26.27 20.59 12.20
N PHE A 482 27.25 21.37 11.71
CA PHE A 482 27.46 21.53 10.26
C PHE A 482 27.82 20.21 9.58
N THR A 483 28.73 19.42 10.15
CA THR A 483 29.07 18.10 9.57
C THR A 483 27.87 17.15 9.59
N THR A 484 27.04 17.22 10.63
CA THR A 484 25.82 16.41 10.75
C THR A 484 24.76 16.82 9.73
N ILE A 485 24.55 18.13 9.52
CA ILE A 485 23.65 18.65 8.48
C ILE A 485 24.12 18.17 7.10
N VAL A 486 25.42 18.27 6.79
CA VAL A 486 25.95 17.79 5.50
C VAL A 486 25.76 16.28 5.33
N ALA A 487 25.89 15.49 6.41
CA ALA A 487 25.66 14.06 6.37
C ALA A 487 24.18 13.72 6.08
N PHE A 488 23.22 14.38 6.73
CA PHE A 488 21.80 14.17 6.43
C PHE A 488 21.40 14.65 5.03
N LEU A 489 21.93 15.80 4.60
CA LEU A 489 21.68 16.32 3.25
C LEU A 489 22.30 15.44 2.15
N ALA A 490 23.19 14.50 2.48
CA ALA A 490 23.66 13.51 1.50
C ALA A 490 22.51 12.61 1.02
N ASN A 491 21.44 12.43 1.80
CA ASN A 491 20.25 11.68 1.37
C ASN A 491 19.50 12.32 0.21
N LEU A 492 19.79 13.58 -0.15
CA LEU A 492 19.25 14.22 -1.36
C LEU A 492 19.63 13.49 -2.66
N SER A 493 20.65 12.62 -2.64
CA SER A 493 21.02 11.80 -3.79
C SER A 493 20.25 10.47 -3.89
N SER A 494 19.25 10.24 -3.03
CA SER A 494 18.42 9.03 -3.03
C SER A 494 17.30 9.13 -4.08
N ASP A 495 16.97 8.00 -4.71
CA ASP A 495 15.80 7.87 -5.60
C ASP A 495 14.48 7.70 -4.83
N ILE A 496 14.55 7.42 -3.51
CA ILE A 496 13.40 7.35 -2.60
C ILE A 496 13.08 8.74 -2.01
N ALA A 497 11.86 9.24 -2.25
CA ALA A 497 11.41 10.56 -1.80
C ALA A 497 11.40 10.73 -0.26
N ALA A 498 11.00 9.69 0.48
CA ALA A 498 11.04 9.67 1.95
C ALA A 498 12.44 9.93 2.51
N LEU A 499 13.49 9.35 1.91
CA LEU A 499 14.87 9.55 2.36
C LEU A 499 15.38 10.96 2.06
N ARG A 500 15.06 11.52 0.88
CA ARG A 500 15.37 12.91 0.54
C ARG A 500 14.74 13.87 1.55
N SER A 501 13.45 13.65 1.83
CA SER A 501 12.67 14.44 2.79
C SER A 501 13.28 14.35 4.19
N PHE A 502 13.52 13.14 4.69
CA PHE A 502 14.17 12.91 5.98
C PHE A 502 15.52 13.64 6.10
N GLY A 503 16.33 13.65 5.03
CA GLY A 503 17.59 14.38 4.99
C GLY A 503 17.44 15.90 5.19
N ILE A 504 16.46 16.51 4.53
CA ILE A 504 16.15 17.94 4.67
C ILE A 504 15.62 18.24 6.07
N GLU A 505 14.63 17.46 6.51
CA GLU A 505 13.97 17.65 7.80
C GLU A 505 14.96 17.49 8.97
N ALA A 506 15.81 16.47 8.95
CA ALA A 506 16.88 16.28 9.93
C ALA A 506 17.89 17.43 9.91
N GLY A 507 18.28 17.91 8.72
CA GLY A 507 19.16 19.07 8.58
C GLY A 507 18.58 20.34 9.23
N LEU A 508 17.29 20.61 9.03
CA LEU A 508 16.58 21.73 9.66
C LEU A 508 16.48 21.56 11.19
N GLY A 509 16.24 20.33 11.64
CA GLY A 509 16.23 19.96 13.05
C GLY A 509 17.56 20.21 13.75
N VAL A 510 18.66 19.74 13.16
CA VAL A 510 20.03 19.95 13.67
C VAL A 510 20.39 21.43 13.69
N LEU A 511 20.03 22.18 12.65
CA LEU A 511 20.23 23.63 12.60
C LEU A 511 19.46 24.35 13.72
N SER A 512 18.20 23.95 13.94
CA SER A 512 17.35 24.50 15.00
C SER A 512 17.91 24.21 16.39
N ALA A 513 18.37 22.98 16.63
CA ALA A 513 19.06 22.58 17.85
C ALA A 513 20.29 23.47 18.07
N PHE A 514 21.21 23.54 17.11
CA PHE A 514 22.43 24.36 17.24
C PHE A 514 22.14 25.80 17.67
N LEU A 515 21.16 26.46 17.03
CA LEU A 515 20.83 27.85 17.31
C LEU A 515 20.23 28.02 18.72
N LEU A 516 19.37 27.10 19.15
CA LEU A 516 18.62 27.24 20.40
C LEU A 516 19.32 26.60 21.60
N THR A 517 19.86 25.40 21.48
CA THR A 517 20.54 24.69 22.57
C THR A 517 22.03 25.02 22.62
N GLY A 518 22.69 25.16 21.48
CA GLY A 518 24.13 25.46 21.40
C GLY A 518 24.46 26.93 21.69
N LEU A 519 23.64 27.88 21.21
CA LEU A 519 23.91 29.32 21.33
C LEU A 519 22.97 30.07 22.29
N TRP A 520 21.65 29.85 22.21
CA TRP A 520 20.68 30.62 23.00
C TRP A 520 20.59 30.15 24.46
N VAL A 521 20.60 28.85 24.73
CA VAL A 521 20.56 28.27 26.08
C VAL A 521 21.68 28.77 27.02
N PRO A 522 22.97 28.84 26.65
CA PRO A 522 24.01 29.41 27.53
C PRO A 522 23.79 30.92 27.79
N LEU A 523 23.20 31.65 26.84
CA LEU A 523 22.82 33.05 27.03
C LEU A 523 21.62 33.20 28.00
N LEU A 524 20.61 32.34 27.86
CA LEU A 524 19.47 32.29 28.79
C LEU A 524 19.92 31.93 30.21
N ARG A 525 20.89 31.03 30.32
CA ARG A 525 21.54 30.67 31.59
C ARG A 525 22.24 31.86 32.24
N LEU A 526 22.97 32.67 31.47
CA LEU A 526 23.60 33.91 31.92
C LEU A 526 22.56 34.90 32.47
N ASP A 527 21.52 35.19 31.70
CA ASP A 527 20.51 36.18 32.07
C ASP A 527 19.72 35.75 33.31
N TYR A 528 19.46 34.45 33.46
CA TYR A 528 18.89 33.88 34.68
C TYR A 528 19.79 34.07 35.90
N ASP A 529 21.09 33.79 35.79
CA ASP A 529 22.02 34.02 36.91
C ASP A 529 22.18 35.51 37.24
N LEU A 530 22.19 36.40 36.24
CA LEU A 530 22.19 37.84 36.47
C LEU A 530 20.92 38.29 37.20
N ALA A 531 19.74 37.75 36.84
CA ALA A 531 18.48 38.05 37.49
C ALA A 531 18.44 37.55 38.95
N ILE A 532 18.97 36.35 39.22
CA ILE A 532 19.08 35.82 40.58
C ILE A 532 20.11 36.60 41.41
N LYS A 533 21.25 36.97 40.82
CA LYS A 533 22.27 37.80 41.48
C LYS A 533 21.70 39.15 41.91
N ARG A 534 20.87 39.79 41.08
CA ARG A 534 20.14 41.02 41.44
C ARG A 534 19.20 40.85 42.64
N ARG A 535 18.74 39.62 42.91
CA ARG A 535 17.88 39.28 44.05
C ARG A 535 18.67 38.74 45.26
N ASP A 536 20.00 38.76 45.21
CA ASP A 536 20.91 38.26 46.26
C ASP A 536 20.65 36.79 46.68
N ARG A 537 20.18 35.98 45.74
CA ARG A 537 19.87 34.54 45.93
C ARG A 537 20.80 33.63 45.12
N LEU A 538 21.89 34.17 44.57
CA LEU A 538 22.80 33.38 43.75
C LEU A 538 23.70 32.56 44.67
N GLU A 539 23.44 31.27 44.75
CA GLU A 539 24.34 30.33 45.41
C GLU A 539 25.53 30.03 44.47
N ASP A 540 26.74 30.11 45.00
CA ASP A 540 27.92 29.67 44.26
C ASP A 540 27.86 28.15 44.06
N GLU A 541 28.34 27.69 42.89
CA GLU A 541 28.38 26.26 42.63
C GLU A 541 29.33 25.57 43.62
N ARG A 542 28.81 24.53 44.30
CA ARG A 542 29.62 23.73 45.23
C ARG A 542 30.84 23.18 44.49
N SER A 543 32.04 23.48 45.01
CA SER A 543 33.33 23.01 44.48
C SER A 543 33.52 21.50 44.60
N ASP A 544 32.86 20.88 45.58
CA ASP A 544 32.94 19.44 45.87
C ASP A 544 31.95 18.66 45.00
N VAL A 545 32.29 18.51 43.72
CA VAL A 545 31.50 17.66 42.82
C VAL A 545 32.02 16.24 42.89
N LEU A 546 31.22 15.33 43.43
CA LEU A 546 31.40 13.90 43.22
C LEU A 546 31.21 13.64 41.71
N HIS A 547 32.32 13.51 40.96
CA HIS A 547 32.29 13.02 39.59
C HIS A 547 31.68 11.61 39.59
N LEU A 548 30.68 11.38 38.72
CA LEU A 548 30.07 10.06 38.54
C LEU A 548 31.12 8.99 38.25
N VAL A 549 32.16 9.38 37.50
CA VAL A 549 33.32 8.56 37.21
C VAL A 549 34.57 9.22 37.82
N PRO A 550 35.30 8.54 38.72
CA PRO A 550 36.52 9.08 39.28
C PRO A 550 37.59 9.30 38.20
N GLY A 551 38.25 10.47 38.21
CA GLY A 551 39.29 10.79 37.21
C GLY A 551 40.47 9.81 37.19
N HIS A 552 40.80 9.19 38.33
CA HIS A 552 41.85 8.17 38.41
C HIS A 552 41.51 6.89 37.65
N TRP A 553 40.22 6.55 37.56
CA TRP A 553 39.76 5.40 36.78
C TRP A 553 39.93 5.68 35.29
N LEU A 554 39.49 6.86 34.81
CA LEU A 554 39.67 7.28 33.42
C LEU A 554 41.14 7.37 33.01
N SER A 555 42.00 7.90 33.88
CA SER A 555 43.44 8.00 33.59
C SER A 555 44.11 6.62 33.58
N SER A 556 43.74 5.73 34.50
CA SER A 556 44.24 4.35 34.53
C SER A 556 43.82 3.55 33.30
N THR A 557 42.54 3.67 32.89
CA THR A 557 42.03 3.02 31.68
C THR A 557 42.73 3.56 30.43
N THR A 558 42.83 4.88 30.28
CA THR A 558 43.52 5.51 29.13
C THR A 558 44.98 5.06 29.05
N PHE A 559 45.69 5.04 30.19
CA PHE A 559 47.09 4.61 30.24
C PHE A 559 47.23 3.12 29.88
N THR A 560 46.33 2.27 30.39
CA THR A 560 46.33 0.83 30.11
C THR A 560 46.04 0.56 28.63
N SER A 561 45.05 1.24 28.05
CA SER A 561 44.71 1.14 26.62
C SER A 561 45.88 1.61 25.74
N TYR A 562 46.53 2.72 26.09
CA TYR A 562 47.72 3.19 25.37
C TYR A 562 48.88 2.19 25.45
N SER A 563 49.14 1.61 26.63
CA SER A 563 50.20 0.60 26.80
C SER A 563 49.97 -0.67 25.97
N LYS A 564 48.70 -0.94 25.61
CA LYS A 564 48.27 -2.08 24.78
C LYS A 564 47.77 -1.64 23.40
N ALA A 565 48.11 -0.43 22.93
CA ALA A 565 47.63 0.13 21.67
C ALA A 565 47.74 -0.82 20.46
N PRO A 566 48.85 -1.54 20.21
CA PRO A 566 48.91 -2.45 19.06
C PRO A 566 47.95 -3.63 19.17
N PHE A 567 47.71 -4.12 20.39
CA PHE A 567 46.73 -5.18 20.64
C PHE A 567 45.30 -4.68 20.46
N VAL A 568 44.99 -3.48 20.99
CA VAL A 568 43.66 -2.85 20.81
C VAL A 568 43.40 -2.59 19.32
N GLY A 569 44.37 -2.01 18.60
CA GLY A 569 44.24 -1.77 17.16
C GLY A 569 44.07 -3.05 16.34
N LEU A 570 44.85 -4.10 16.65
CA LEU A 570 44.70 -5.41 16.00
C LEU A 570 43.31 -6.01 16.28
N LEU A 571 42.84 -5.94 17.52
CA LEU A 571 41.52 -6.44 17.91
C LEU A 571 40.41 -5.67 17.18
N THR A 572 40.49 -4.34 17.11
CA THR A 572 39.52 -3.53 16.37
C THR A 572 39.51 -3.92 14.88
N VAL A 573 40.66 -4.01 14.23
CA VAL A 573 40.75 -4.41 12.82
C VAL A 573 40.19 -5.82 12.61
N LEU A 574 40.53 -6.76 13.48
CA LEU A 574 40.04 -8.14 13.40
C LEU A 574 38.52 -8.19 13.55
N LEU A 575 37.94 -7.46 14.51
CA LEU A 575 36.49 -7.36 14.67
C LEU A 575 35.82 -6.71 13.45
N THR A 576 36.41 -5.65 12.89
CA THR A 576 35.91 -5.03 11.65
C THR A 576 35.95 -6.00 10.48
N VAL A 577 37.05 -6.74 10.28
CA VAL A 577 37.17 -7.72 9.18
C VAL A 577 36.17 -8.86 9.34
N LEU A 578 35.96 -9.34 10.57
CA LEU A 578 34.94 -10.37 10.85
C LEU A 578 33.52 -9.87 10.56
N ALA A 579 33.24 -8.57 10.79
CA ALA A 579 31.95 -7.97 10.49
C ALA A 579 31.71 -7.71 8.98
N LEU A 580 32.76 -7.62 8.16
CA LEU A 580 32.61 -7.39 6.71
C LEU A 580 31.90 -8.56 6.01
N GLY A 581 32.12 -9.81 6.43
CA GLY A 581 31.48 -10.98 5.83
C GLY A 581 29.95 -10.89 5.87
N PRO A 582 29.34 -10.79 7.07
CA PRO A 582 27.89 -10.59 7.23
C PRO A 582 27.38 -9.29 6.58
N MET A 583 28.18 -8.22 6.57
CA MET A 583 27.79 -6.95 5.93
C MET A 583 27.62 -7.10 4.41
N PHE A 584 28.49 -7.87 3.75
CA PHE A 584 28.40 -8.11 2.30
C PHE A 584 27.35 -9.17 1.91
N SER A 585 26.78 -9.89 2.88
CA SER A 585 25.69 -10.84 2.62
C SER A 585 24.30 -10.23 2.89
N LEU A 586 24.20 -8.93 3.13
CA LEU A 586 22.91 -8.24 3.24
C LEU A 586 22.34 -8.03 1.85
N GLU A 587 21.14 -8.54 1.61
CA GLU A 587 20.31 -8.23 0.46
C GLU A 587 19.34 -7.11 0.85
N GLY A 588 19.11 -6.17 -0.07
CA GLY A 588 18.15 -5.10 0.13
C GLY A 588 16.81 -5.54 -0.44
N ASP A 589 15.78 -5.53 0.41
CA ASP A 589 14.39 -5.78 0.04
C ASP A 589 13.52 -4.73 0.75
N PHE A 590 12.35 -4.44 0.20
CA PHE A 590 11.37 -3.52 0.77
C PHE A 590 10.04 -4.26 0.87
N GLN A 591 9.63 -4.57 2.10
CA GLN A 591 8.33 -5.18 2.37
C GLN A 591 7.51 -4.22 3.25
N ILE A 592 6.23 -4.01 2.89
CA ILE A 592 5.37 -3.04 3.59
C ILE A 592 5.00 -3.56 5.00
N ASP A 593 4.85 -4.87 5.16
CA ASP A 593 4.54 -5.54 6.43
C ASP A 593 5.65 -5.37 7.48
N ASP A 594 6.91 -5.21 7.09
CA ASP A 594 8.03 -4.89 7.99
C ASP A 594 7.82 -3.57 8.78
N PHE A 595 6.98 -2.66 8.28
CA PHE A 595 6.66 -1.40 8.93
C PHE A 595 5.53 -1.49 9.96
N LEU A 596 4.83 -2.61 9.99
CA LEU A 596 3.60 -2.81 10.75
C LEU A 596 3.83 -3.79 11.91
N ASP A 597 2.96 -3.72 12.92
CA ASP A 597 2.95 -4.77 13.94
C ASP A 597 2.50 -6.08 13.28
N PRO A 598 3.25 -7.19 13.39
CA PRO A 598 2.84 -8.48 12.84
C PRO A 598 1.52 -8.99 13.44
N ASP A 599 1.12 -8.48 14.62
CA ASP A 599 -0.16 -8.80 15.24
C ASP A 599 -1.33 -7.91 14.77
N SER A 600 -1.08 -6.89 13.94
CA SER A 600 -2.14 -6.02 13.38
C SER A 600 -3.07 -6.77 12.42
N ASP A 601 -4.33 -6.30 12.31
CA ASP A 601 -5.33 -6.89 11.41
C ASP A 601 -4.89 -6.78 9.95
N PHE A 602 -4.29 -5.65 9.55
CA PHE A 602 -3.75 -5.47 8.20
C PHE A 602 -2.63 -6.49 7.90
N ALA A 603 -1.62 -6.61 8.77
CA ALA A 603 -0.49 -7.52 8.54
C ALA A 603 -0.95 -8.98 8.49
N LYS A 604 -1.90 -9.38 9.35
CA LYS A 604 -2.51 -10.70 9.30
C LYS A 604 -3.30 -10.93 8.01
N GLY A 605 -4.02 -9.93 7.53
CA GLY A 605 -4.73 -9.99 6.25
C GLY A 605 -3.78 -10.24 5.08
N VAL A 606 -2.72 -9.43 4.96
CA VAL A 606 -1.69 -9.60 3.91
C VAL A 606 -1.06 -10.99 3.98
N ASN A 607 -0.72 -11.48 5.18
CA ASN A 607 -0.18 -12.82 5.37
C ASN A 607 -1.16 -13.92 4.92
N LEU A 608 -2.44 -13.80 5.29
CA LEU A 608 -3.49 -14.74 4.86
C LEU A 608 -3.66 -14.73 3.33
N ALA A 609 -3.57 -13.57 2.70
CA ALA A 609 -3.65 -13.44 1.25
C ALA A 609 -2.47 -14.12 0.56
N SER A 610 -1.25 -13.79 0.99
CA SER A 610 0.00 -14.32 0.45
C SER A 610 0.07 -15.85 0.62
N GLU A 611 -0.26 -16.36 1.81
CA GLU A 611 -0.25 -17.80 2.09
C GLU A 611 -1.28 -18.59 1.27
N ARG A 612 -2.48 -18.03 1.06
CA ARG A 612 -3.61 -18.76 0.44
C ARG A 612 -3.81 -18.53 -1.04
N PHE A 613 -3.35 -17.42 -1.60
CA PHE A 613 -3.53 -17.10 -3.01
C PHE A 613 -2.20 -16.95 -3.77
N GLY A 614 -1.08 -16.93 -3.04
CA GLY A 614 0.23 -16.64 -3.60
C GLY A 614 0.54 -15.14 -3.55
N ASP A 615 1.82 -14.82 -3.73
CA ASP A 615 2.34 -13.46 -3.69
C ASP A 615 2.55 -12.92 -5.12
N GLY A 616 2.34 -11.63 -5.33
CA GLY A 616 2.54 -10.97 -6.61
C GLY A 616 1.91 -9.59 -6.71
N GLU A 617 2.61 -8.67 -7.37
CA GLU A 617 2.13 -7.32 -7.67
C GLU A 617 1.92 -7.14 -9.18
N PRO A 618 0.96 -6.31 -9.61
CA PRO A 618 0.77 -6.02 -11.03
C PRO A 618 1.95 -5.20 -11.58
N GLY A 619 2.57 -5.69 -12.65
CA GLY A 619 3.51 -4.93 -13.45
C GLY A 619 2.80 -4.18 -14.58
N TYR A 620 3.15 -2.92 -14.79
CA TYR A 620 2.53 -2.08 -15.81
C TYR A 620 3.50 -1.72 -16.93
N ILE A 621 3.05 -1.82 -18.17
CA ILE A 621 3.80 -1.43 -19.36
C ILE A 621 3.00 -0.36 -20.11
N LEU A 622 3.47 0.88 -20.05
CA LEU A 622 2.89 1.99 -20.79
C LEU A 622 3.49 2.07 -22.20
N VAL A 623 2.63 2.11 -23.22
CA VAL A 623 3.03 2.26 -24.62
C VAL A 623 2.52 3.59 -25.16
N GLU A 624 3.44 4.51 -25.45
CA GLU A 624 3.13 5.83 -26.01
C GLU A 624 3.46 5.86 -27.52
N GLY A 625 2.49 6.23 -28.35
CA GLY A 625 2.70 6.38 -29.80
C GLY A 625 1.45 6.09 -30.65
N ASP A 626 1.67 5.73 -31.93
CA ASP A 626 0.58 5.30 -32.83
C ASP A 626 0.16 3.86 -32.50
N ILE A 627 -0.82 3.71 -31.60
CA ILE A 627 -1.39 2.41 -31.20
C ILE A 627 -2.02 1.65 -32.38
N ALA A 628 -2.37 2.35 -33.47
CA ALA A 628 -2.90 1.75 -34.70
C ALA A 628 -1.80 1.16 -35.60
N ASN A 629 -0.52 1.25 -35.22
CA ASN A 629 0.54 0.51 -35.88
C ASN A 629 0.42 -0.99 -35.57
N PRO A 630 0.21 -1.86 -36.58
CA PRO A 630 0.06 -3.30 -36.37
C PRO A 630 1.23 -3.97 -35.64
N LEU A 631 2.43 -3.39 -35.72
CA LEU A 631 3.61 -3.86 -35.00
C LEU A 631 3.43 -3.84 -33.47
N VAL A 632 2.51 -3.03 -32.94
CA VAL A 632 2.20 -3.01 -31.50
C VAL A 632 1.53 -4.31 -31.07
N ILE A 633 0.54 -4.79 -31.84
CA ILE A 633 -0.13 -6.07 -31.57
C ILE A 633 0.84 -7.24 -31.73
N GLU A 634 1.68 -7.22 -32.76
CA GLU A 634 2.73 -8.23 -32.97
C GLU A 634 3.74 -8.25 -31.82
N ALA A 635 4.17 -7.08 -31.32
CA ALA A 635 5.10 -6.97 -30.20
C ALA A 635 4.50 -7.47 -28.88
N ILE A 636 3.19 -7.29 -28.65
CA ILE A 636 2.49 -7.87 -27.48
C ILE A 636 2.52 -9.40 -27.53
N GLU A 637 2.28 -9.99 -28.71
CA GLU A 637 2.36 -11.44 -28.90
C GLU A 637 3.80 -11.95 -28.72
N GLU A 638 4.79 -11.27 -29.29
CA GLU A 638 6.21 -11.59 -29.12
C GLU A 638 6.61 -11.52 -27.63
N LEU A 639 6.17 -10.48 -26.92
CA LEU A 639 6.40 -10.36 -25.48
C LEU A 639 5.80 -11.55 -24.73
N ARG A 640 4.54 -11.90 -25.01
CA ARG A 640 3.86 -13.05 -24.39
C ARG A 640 4.61 -14.37 -24.63
N LEU A 641 5.16 -14.58 -25.82
CA LEU A 641 5.98 -15.75 -26.14
C LEU A 641 7.30 -15.74 -25.36
N ASN A 642 7.98 -14.59 -25.32
CA ASN A 642 9.26 -14.42 -24.65
C ASN A 642 9.14 -14.64 -23.14
N ILE A 643 8.13 -14.07 -22.47
CA ILE A 643 7.92 -14.26 -21.02
C ILE A 643 7.52 -15.70 -20.66
N ASN A 644 6.94 -16.45 -21.60
CA ASN A 644 6.66 -17.87 -21.42
C ASN A 644 7.91 -18.74 -21.56
N SER A 645 9.00 -18.22 -22.14
CA SER A 645 10.28 -18.91 -22.30
C SER A 645 11.36 -18.29 -21.43
N HIS A 646 11.78 -18.97 -20.36
CA HIS A 646 12.87 -18.51 -19.50
C HIS A 646 14.05 -19.50 -19.52
N GLY A 647 15.29 -19.00 -19.43
CA GLY A 647 16.47 -19.84 -19.33
C GLY A 647 16.60 -20.50 -17.95
N GLU A 648 17.47 -21.51 -17.82
CA GLU A 648 17.74 -22.22 -16.53
C GLU A 648 18.25 -21.29 -15.40
N GLY A 649 18.63 -20.04 -15.71
CA GLY A 649 19.13 -19.07 -14.74
C GLY A 649 18.31 -17.78 -14.65
N ASP A 650 17.22 -17.67 -15.41
CA ASP A 650 16.35 -16.49 -15.34
C ASP A 650 15.29 -16.70 -14.23
N PRO A 651 15.01 -15.69 -13.40
CA PRO A 651 14.00 -15.81 -12.35
C PRO A 651 12.60 -15.96 -12.96
N ASP A 652 11.90 -17.06 -12.64
CA ASP A 652 10.51 -17.30 -13.02
C ASP A 652 9.56 -16.61 -12.03
N GLN A 653 9.57 -15.28 -12.05
CA GLN A 653 8.81 -14.41 -11.12
C GLN A 653 7.54 -13.82 -11.76
N ILE A 654 7.02 -14.44 -12.82
CA ILE A 654 5.83 -13.96 -13.52
C ILE A 654 4.64 -14.85 -13.12
N SER A 655 3.55 -14.22 -12.70
CA SER A 655 2.30 -14.91 -12.42
C SER A 655 1.85 -15.71 -13.64
N ARG A 656 1.45 -16.96 -13.40
CA ARG A 656 0.99 -17.88 -14.44
C ARG A 656 -0.49 -18.16 -14.29
N THR A 657 -1.18 -18.28 -15.41
CA THR A 657 -2.53 -18.84 -15.48
C THR A 657 -2.52 -20.29 -14.99
N PRO A 658 -3.68 -20.87 -14.66
CA PRO A 658 -3.76 -22.27 -14.22
C PRO A 658 -3.22 -23.28 -15.24
N THR A 659 -3.16 -22.90 -16.52
CA THR A 659 -2.57 -23.72 -17.59
C THR A 659 -1.06 -23.54 -17.74
N GLY A 660 -0.41 -22.78 -16.85
CA GLY A 660 1.03 -22.55 -16.84
C GLY A 660 1.52 -21.43 -17.75
N GLN A 661 0.62 -20.71 -18.43
CA GLN A 661 1.00 -19.60 -19.29
C GLN A 661 1.22 -18.33 -18.49
N ALA A 662 2.27 -17.57 -18.77
CA ALA A 662 2.50 -16.25 -18.19
C ALA A 662 1.29 -15.34 -18.42
N GLU A 663 0.85 -14.69 -17.37
CA GLU A 663 -0.29 -13.79 -17.39
C GLU A 663 0.13 -12.42 -17.96
N LEU A 664 -0.54 -12.03 -19.05
CA LEU A 664 -0.36 -10.72 -19.68
C LEU A 664 -1.71 -10.23 -20.17
N ILE A 665 -2.26 -9.23 -19.48
CA ILE A 665 -3.44 -8.49 -19.89
C ILE A 665 -2.98 -7.32 -20.74
N ALA A 666 -3.40 -7.30 -22.01
CA ALA A 666 -2.99 -6.27 -22.95
C ALA A 666 -4.10 -5.97 -23.96
N LEU A 667 -3.89 -4.91 -24.74
CA LEU A 667 -4.85 -4.38 -25.72
C LEU A 667 -5.30 -5.40 -26.78
N ASP A 668 -4.45 -6.38 -27.09
CA ASP A 668 -4.75 -7.44 -28.06
C ASP A 668 -6.00 -8.25 -27.66
N HIS A 669 -6.24 -8.47 -26.35
CA HIS A 669 -7.44 -9.15 -25.87
C HIS A 669 -8.73 -8.39 -26.22
N ILE A 670 -8.75 -7.06 -26.08
CA ILE A 670 -9.91 -6.21 -26.43
C ILE A 670 -10.15 -6.25 -27.94
N VAL A 671 -9.07 -6.16 -28.73
CA VAL A 671 -9.13 -6.18 -30.19
C VAL A 671 -9.65 -7.53 -30.72
N LEU A 672 -9.13 -8.64 -30.19
CA LEU A 672 -9.56 -10.00 -30.53
C LEU A 672 -10.99 -10.27 -30.08
N GLY A 673 -11.35 -9.84 -28.86
CA GLY A 673 -12.73 -9.89 -28.35
C GLY A 673 -13.70 -9.12 -29.26
N THR A 674 -13.29 -7.96 -29.78
CA THR A 674 -14.09 -7.18 -30.73
C THR A 674 -14.30 -7.92 -32.05
N LYS A 675 -13.25 -8.56 -32.59
CA LYS A 675 -13.41 -9.39 -33.79
C LYS A 675 -14.35 -10.58 -33.56
N ALA A 676 -14.29 -11.19 -32.39
CA ALA A 676 -15.20 -12.27 -32.00
C ALA A 676 -16.65 -11.77 -31.90
N ALA A 677 -16.87 -10.59 -31.33
CA ALA A 677 -18.17 -9.91 -31.25
C ALA A 677 -18.73 -9.59 -32.65
N MET A 678 -17.90 -9.08 -33.55
CA MET A 678 -18.27 -8.88 -34.96
C MET A 678 -18.66 -10.20 -35.65
N ALA A 679 -17.92 -11.28 -35.42
CA ALA A 679 -18.23 -12.59 -35.98
C ALA A 679 -19.54 -13.18 -35.44
N TRP A 680 -19.85 -12.89 -34.17
CA TRP A 680 -21.06 -13.34 -33.51
C TRP A 680 -22.29 -12.54 -33.95
N ASN A 681 -22.20 -11.21 -33.92
CA ASN A 681 -23.25 -10.30 -34.33
C ASN A 681 -22.65 -9.03 -34.93
N ILE A 682 -22.68 -8.93 -36.27
CA ILE A 682 -22.06 -7.81 -36.98
C ILE A 682 -22.92 -6.55 -37.03
N THR A 683 -24.23 -6.65 -36.75
CA THR A 683 -25.19 -5.54 -36.90
C THR A 683 -24.80 -4.27 -36.13
N PRO A 684 -24.34 -4.32 -34.85
CA PRO A 684 -23.91 -3.13 -34.12
C PRO A 684 -22.77 -2.36 -34.80
N TYR A 685 -21.94 -3.04 -35.59
CA TYR A 685 -20.83 -2.45 -36.32
C TYR A 685 -21.29 -1.87 -37.66
N GLU A 686 -22.28 -2.52 -38.31
CA GLU A 686 -22.88 -2.02 -39.54
C GLU A 686 -23.55 -0.65 -39.36
N GLU A 687 -24.24 -0.49 -38.23
CA GLU A 687 -24.89 0.78 -37.84
C GLU A 687 -23.87 1.92 -37.62
N LYS A 688 -22.60 1.59 -37.41
CA LYS A 688 -21.52 2.52 -37.10
C LYS A 688 -20.47 2.64 -38.21
N GLY A 689 -20.76 2.10 -39.40
CA GLY A 689 -19.97 2.35 -40.61
C GLY A 689 -19.33 1.12 -41.24
N TRP A 690 -19.34 -0.04 -40.58
CA TRP A 690 -18.87 -1.27 -41.19
C TRP A 690 -19.81 -1.74 -42.31
N ASN A 691 -19.27 -2.17 -43.45
CA ASN A 691 -20.06 -2.68 -44.56
C ASN A 691 -19.49 -4.01 -45.06
N PRO A 692 -20.04 -5.16 -44.62
CA PRO A 692 -19.49 -6.47 -44.97
C PRO A 692 -19.68 -6.83 -46.45
N SER A 693 -20.51 -6.07 -47.18
CA SER A 693 -20.69 -6.25 -48.64
C SER A 693 -19.53 -5.68 -49.45
N LEU A 694 -18.77 -4.72 -48.90
CA LEU A 694 -17.62 -4.13 -49.57
C LEU A 694 -16.34 -4.93 -49.25
N PRO A 695 -15.41 -5.07 -50.21
CA PRO A 695 -14.15 -5.79 -49.99
C PRO A 695 -13.28 -5.22 -48.86
N ASP A 696 -13.43 -3.93 -48.58
CA ASP A 696 -12.64 -3.15 -47.62
C ASP A 696 -13.41 -2.79 -46.34
N GLY A 697 -14.56 -3.44 -46.12
CA GLY A 697 -15.45 -3.13 -45.00
C GLY A 697 -16.08 -1.73 -45.06
N GLY A 698 -15.90 -0.96 -46.16
CA GLY A 698 -16.35 0.42 -46.26
C GLY A 698 -15.48 1.45 -45.53
N VAL A 699 -14.38 1.01 -44.91
CA VAL A 699 -13.45 1.85 -44.12
C VAL A 699 -12.01 1.81 -44.66
N GLY A 700 -11.80 1.26 -45.86
CA GLY A 700 -10.50 1.27 -46.54
C GLY A 700 -9.50 0.24 -45.99
N CYS A 701 -9.99 -0.82 -45.33
CA CYS A 701 -9.18 -1.76 -44.57
C CYS A 701 -9.11 -3.16 -45.21
N ASN A 702 -8.08 -3.96 -44.92
CA ASN A 702 -8.02 -5.35 -45.38
C ASN A 702 -8.97 -6.26 -44.59
N THR A 703 -9.58 -7.24 -45.26
CA THR A 703 -10.56 -8.12 -44.61
C THR A 703 -10.37 -9.59 -44.94
N SER A 704 -10.67 -10.43 -43.94
CA SER A 704 -10.71 -11.88 -44.04
C SER A 704 -12.11 -12.43 -43.79
N PHE A 705 -12.36 -13.64 -44.25
CA PHE A 705 -13.63 -14.34 -44.05
C PHE A 705 -13.49 -15.39 -42.95
N VAL A 706 -14.41 -15.35 -42.00
CA VAL A 706 -14.53 -16.35 -40.94
C VAL A 706 -15.85 -17.11 -41.12
N TYR A 707 -15.79 -18.44 -41.14
CA TYR A 707 -16.95 -19.29 -41.44
C TYR A 707 -17.68 -19.71 -40.16
N ASN A 708 -18.95 -19.32 -40.02
CA ASN A 708 -19.84 -19.77 -38.95
C ASN A 708 -20.51 -21.11 -39.35
N PRO A 709 -20.16 -22.23 -38.72
CA PRO A 709 -20.72 -23.54 -39.06
C PRO A 709 -22.18 -23.70 -38.62
N PHE A 710 -22.64 -22.95 -37.63
CA PHE A 710 -24.01 -23.05 -37.10
C PHE A 710 -25.03 -22.32 -37.98
N GLU A 711 -24.65 -21.18 -38.54
CA GLU A 711 -25.50 -20.43 -39.48
C GLU A 711 -25.25 -20.76 -40.95
N GLY A 712 -24.15 -21.47 -41.25
CA GLY A 712 -23.73 -21.79 -42.61
C GLY A 712 -23.35 -20.55 -43.43
N LYS A 713 -22.89 -19.49 -42.78
CA LYS A 713 -22.53 -18.20 -43.40
C LYS A 713 -21.09 -17.83 -43.08
N SER A 714 -20.43 -17.15 -44.01
CA SER A 714 -19.14 -16.50 -43.76
C SER A 714 -19.36 -15.03 -43.43
N VAL A 715 -18.68 -14.55 -42.39
CA VAL A 715 -18.67 -13.15 -41.96
C VAL A 715 -17.36 -12.53 -42.39
N ARG A 716 -17.40 -11.31 -42.93
CA ARG A 716 -16.22 -10.54 -43.32
C ARG A 716 -15.76 -9.70 -42.12
N LEU A 717 -14.51 -9.88 -41.70
CA LEU A 717 -13.92 -9.24 -40.52
C LEU A 717 -12.65 -8.45 -40.89
N PRO A 718 -12.29 -7.42 -40.09
CA PRO A 718 -11.06 -6.67 -40.26
C PRO A 718 -9.80 -7.50 -39.95
N ASP A 719 -8.73 -7.30 -40.72
CA ASP A 719 -7.41 -7.89 -40.50
C ASP A 719 -6.56 -7.01 -39.57
N LEU A 720 -5.94 -7.59 -38.55
CA LEU A 720 -5.19 -6.82 -37.53
C LEU A 720 -3.83 -6.32 -38.03
N ASP A 721 -3.34 -6.85 -39.15
CA ASP A 721 -2.11 -6.44 -39.82
C ASP A 721 -2.27 -5.12 -40.61
N ASP A 722 -3.47 -4.51 -40.56
CA ASP A 722 -3.81 -3.30 -41.30
C ASP A 722 -4.13 -2.14 -40.34
N ARG A 723 -3.49 -1.00 -40.57
CA ARG A 723 -3.64 0.19 -39.73
C ARG A 723 -5.07 0.73 -39.73
N GLU A 724 -5.73 0.78 -40.88
CA GLU A 724 -7.08 1.36 -40.99
C GLU A 724 -8.12 0.45 -40.33
N CYS A 725 -7.91 -0.87 -40.33
CA CYS A 725 -8.67 -1.82 -39.49
C CYS A 725 -8.57 -1.46 -38.01
N LEU A 726 -7.35 -1.25 -37.51
CA LEU A 726 -7.11 -0.94 -36.10
C LEU A 726 -7.72 0.41 -35.70
N VAL A 727 -7.60 1.44 -36.55
CA VAL A 727 -8.27 2.73 -36.34
C VAL A 727 -9.78 2.55 -36.19
N PHE A 728 -10.42 1.79 -37.09
CA PHE A 728 -11.85 1.51 -36.98
C PHE A 728 -12.21 0.77 -35.68
N ILE A 729 -11.45 -0.27 -35.33
CA ILE A 729 -11.69 -1.05 -34.10
C ILE A 729 -11.55 -0.16 -32.87
N TYR A 730 -10.44 0.57 -32.73
CA TYR A 730 -10.21 1.46 -31.58
C TYR A 730 -11.26 2.56 -31.46
N GLY A 731 -11.59 3.22 -32.57
CA GLY A 731 -12.67 4.22 -32.60
C GLY A 731 -14.01 3.63 -32.19
N TYR A 732 -14.33 2.38 -32.58
CA TYR A 732 -15.55 1.71 -32.15
C TYR A 732 -15.54 1.42 -30.64
N VAL A 733 -14.48 0.78 -30.13
CA VAL A 733 -14.46 0.30 -28.73
C VAL A 733 -14.36 1.43 -27.72
N LEU A 734 -13.66 2.52 -28.04
CA LEU A 734 -13.60 3.71 -27.18
C LEU A 734 -14.96 4.39 -27.03
N ASN A 735 -15.76 4.40 -28.10
CA ASN A 735 -17.07 5.07 -28.09
C ASN A 735 -18.22 4.18 -27.59
N TYR A 736 -18.14 2.87 -27.84
CA TYR A 736 -19.27 1.95 -27.66
C TYR A 736 -18.95 0.71 -26.82
N GLY A 737 -17.68 0.47 -26.50
CA GLY A 737 -17.23 -0.77 -25.88
C GLY A 737 -17.22 -1.95 -26.86
N VAL A 738 -17.04 -3.15 -26.31
CA VAL A 738 -17.14 -4.43 -27.02
C VAL A 738 -18.49 -5.08 -26.69
N PRO A 739 -19.40 -5.24 -27.66
CA PRO A 739 -20.62 -6.00 -27.47
C PRO A 739 -20.36 -7.45 -27.08
N ALA A 740 -21.32 -8.09 -26.41
CA ALA A 740 -21.22 -9.50 -26.03
C ALA A 740 -21.02 -10.41 -27.26
N SER A 741 -20.09 -11.37 -27.16
CA SER A 741 -19.71 -12.27 -28.25
C SER A 741 -19.89 -13.72 -27.84
N GLY A 742 -21.05 -14.30 -28.22
CA GLY A 742 -21.38 -15.72 -28.03
C GLY A 742 -20.65 -16.39 -26.89
N GLY A 743 -21.03 -16.10 -25.65
CA GLY A 743 -20.37 -16.62 -24.46
C GLY A 743 -19.55 -15.59 -23.70
N TYR A 744 -18.83 -14.69 -24.37
CA TYR A 744 -18.07 -13.63 -23.71
C TYR A 744 -18.95 -12.40 -23.43
N PRO A 745 -18.80 -11.74 -22.27
CA PRO A 745 -19.63 -10.62 -21.87
C PRO A 745 -19.31 -9.37 -22.69
N GLU A 746 -20.20 -8.39 -22.59
CA GLU A 746 -19.88 -7.06 -23.10
C GLU A 746 -18.79 -6.39 -22.24
N ILE A 747 -17.86 -5.70 -22.90
CA ILE A 747 -16.88 -4.82 -22.27
C ILE A 747 -17.40 -3.40 -22.47
N PRO A 748 -17.90 -2.72 -21.43
CA PRO A 748 -18.45 -1.38 -21.60
C PRO A 748 -17.33 -0.38 -21.96
N ALA A 749 -17.66 0.70 -22.68
CA ALA A 749 -16.67 1.70 -23.09
C ALA A 749 -15.79 2.23 -21.94
N PRO A 750 -16.32 2.53 -20.73
CA PRO A 750 -15.49 2.93 -19.59
C PRO A 750 -14.44 1.90 -19.15
N LEU A 751 -14.64 0.61 -19.44
CA LEU A 751 -13.64 -0.42 -19.14
C LEU A 751 -12.56 -0.49 -20.24
N VAL A 752 -12.86 -0.01 -21.44
CA VAL A 752 -11.87 0.07 -22.54
C VAL A 752 -10.93 1.26 -22.34
N THR A 753 -11.43 2.36 -21.79
CA THR A 753 -10.65 3.57 -21.51
C THR A 753 -9.60 3.39 -20.41
N GLU A 754 -9.66 2.27 -19.67
CA GLU A 754 -8.60 1.76 -18.79
C GLU A 754 -7.34 1.33 -19.50
N PHE A 755 -7.47 0.87 -20.75
CA PHE A 755 -6.38 0.29 -21.52
C PHE A 755 -5.93 1.20 -22.66
N ILE A 756 -6.76 2.20 -23.02
CA ILE A 756 -6.53 3.06 -24.19
C ILE A 756 -6.92 4.50 -23.84
N GLN A 757 -5.96 5.40 -24.04
CA GLN A 757 -6.18 6.85 -24.07
C GLN A 757 -5.72 7.44 -25.39
N THR A 758 -6.38 8.51 -25.83
CA THR A 758 -6.07 9.18 -27.09
C THR A 758 -6.07 10.69 -26.90
N GLU A 759 -5.01 11.36 -27.36
CA GLU A 759 -4.95 12.84 -27.34
C GLU A 759 -5.91 13.47 -28.37
N ASP A 760 -6.17 12.76 -29.46
CA ASP A 760 -7.06 13.18 -30.54
C ASP A 760 -8.44 12.50 -30.43
N GLU A 761 -9.52 13.16 -30.87
CA GLU A 761 -10.82 12.51 -31.08
C GLU A 761 -10.69 11.52 -32.26
N LEU A 762 -10.73 10.20 -31.96
CA LEU A 762 -10.71 9.11 -32.95
C LEU A 762 -12.09 8.83 -33.57
#